data_AF-A0AAN6LGG5-F1
#
_entry.id   AF-A0AAN6LGG5-F1
#
_cell.length_a   1.000
_cell.length_b   1.000
_cell.length_c   1.000
_cell.angle_alpha   90.00
_cell.angle_beta   90.00
_cell.angle_gamma   90.00
#
_symmetry.space_group_name_H-M   'P 1'
#
loop_
_entity.id
_entity.type
_entity.pdbx_description
1 polymer ?
#
loop_
_entity_poly.entity_id
_entity_poly.type
_entity_poly.pdbx_seq_one_letter_code
_entity_poly.pdbx_strand_id
1 'polypeptide(L)'
;MGIPHLTRRLLPHAQSVTLGTTTNNENENDSANPAITTLIIDGPGLVYDIYYRLLSWADESLNPIDAQPSGNDVSVGVMLFLMGLRGCGVHVEKIYFDGGLPLSKRPTRLERMEKTRQKLETLCRETAGGFKAASVRRGDVDGQVNVNRRKVFERRQVPRRFKNLPENPFMMATVIEDLVRGRWTGVEVRKWGGGVEGVGGDEENVFAGVAEIVPGEADMWCAEAARDYGAAVLTGDSDLLVHDLGPNGSVIFFDSIEADSSSGDGIRATQLCPAAIASSLGVVSIQRLAYELKRDPHTSFANLIRHAKSTDGSVEKSASFIAFMKEYNPPSLPPASPAPTGVSHTDPKLSELHAQYTANPLLSHPHEPPHIYLPILTESHDRRTAWTHGSSIRLMAYSLLNQHQPPQSRHETVLEHIRKGRRIAQTPLPLLSPRDLARKLPAFVSLVNSIITSHSDESSNMTIWKSLALHEILSHMGPADRPSPGRLRRFLARDYCGEKLEWEDIHLHAQMGAVVYSVRLLGEVVAIVDGDGDQLEGGLDDAVREVGGVLNTGLFPPLRVVGVMRGWLGGADVDVGRIVDGVFGLLRDEEVDDGDDDDQQEQQQANISPNENNSEESSWTTTLPGKQRQGQGQGQGQRRKRKTSDVSVSTAPVQSKQRRAKEKEKQKQKKGVQGNNMFDLLRMEG
;
A
#
# COMPACT_ATOMS: atom_id res chain seq x y z
N MET A 1 -3.83 -14.67 8.10
CA MET A 1 -5.23 -14.28 7.84
C MET A 1 -5.98 -15.56 7.47
N GLY A 2 -7.30 -15.50 7.41
CA GLY A 2 -8.10 -16.66 6.99
C GLY A 2 -8.48 -17.63 8.10
N ILE A 3 -8.95 -18.81 7.71
CA ILE A 3 -9.49 -19.83 8.63
C ILE A 3 -8.37 -20.42 9.49
N PRO A 4 -8.42 -20.26 10.84
CA PRO A 4 -7.36 -20.71 11.73
C PRO A 4 -7.02 -22.19 11.55
N HIS A 5 -5.73 -22.48 11.44
CA HIS A 5 -5.17 -23.84 11.30
C HIS A 5 -5.52 -24.58 10.01
N LEU A 6 -6.27 -24.00 9.06
CA LEU A 6 -6.69 -24.69 7.84
C LEU A 6 -5.49 -25.26 7.06
N THR A 7 -4.53 -24.41 6.69
CA THR A 7 -3.32 -24.85 5.98
C THR A 7 -2.58 -25.96 6.72
N ARG A 8 -2.36 -25.80 8.03
CA ARG A 8 -1.68 -26.81 8.86
C ARG A 8 -2.37 -28.17 8.81
N ARG A 9 -3.71 -28.19 8.75
CA ARG A 9 -4.52 -29.42 8.70
C ARG A 9 -4.54 -30.05 7.31
N LEU A 10 -4.45 -29.26 6.25
CA LEU A 10 -4.53 -29.75 4.87
C LEU A 10 -3.16 -30.07 4.25
N LEU A 11 -2.08 -29.45 4.73
CA LEU A 11 -0.71 -29.66 4.20
C LEU A 11 -0.25 -31.13 4.18
N PRO A 12 -0.63 -32.01 5.12
CA PRO A 12 -0.31 -33.45 5.03
C PRO A 12 -0.91 -34.15 3.78
N HIS A 13 -1.89 -33.55 3.13
CA HIS A 13 -2.53 -34.04 1.91
C HIS A 13 -1.98 -33.35 0.64
N ALA A 14 -0.96 -32.51 0.78
CA ALA A 14 -0.37 -31.81 -0.35
C ALA A 14 0.53 -32.73 -1.18
N GLN A 15 0.65 -32.42 -2.47
CA GLN A 15 1.47 -33.17 -3.42
C GLN A 15 2.63 -32.30 -3.91
N SER A 16 3.81 -32.91 -4.05
CA SER A 16 4.95 -32.23 -4.67
C SER A 16 4.76 -32.22 -6.18
N VAL A 17 4.94 -31.06 -6.79
CA VAL A 17 4.77 -30.85 -8.23
C VAL A 17 5.95 -30.10 -8.82
N THR A 18 6.10 -30.24 -10.12
CA THR A 18 7.01 -29.40 -10.92
C THR A 18 6.19 -28.35 -11.65
N LEU A 19 6.71 -27.13 -11.77
CA LEU A 19 6.10 -26.08 -12.58
C LEU A 19 6.78 -26.09 -13.96
N GLY A 20 5.98 -26.29 -15.00
CA GLY A 20 6.45 -26.35 -16.38
C GLY A 20 6.93 -27.73 -16.82
N THR A 21 7.55 -27.79 -18.00
CA THR A 21 8.07 -29.04 -18.60
C THR A 21 9.54 -29.24 -18.22
N THR A 22 9.89 -30.42 -17.71
CA THR A 22 11.29 -30.84 -17.58
C THR A 22 11.90 -30.97 -18.98
N THR A 23 12.76 -30.04 -19.36
CA THR A 23 13.54 -30.15 -20.59
C THR A 23 14.45 -31.37 -20.50
N ASN A 24 14.18 -32.36 -21.36
CA ASN A 24 15.04 -33.46 -21.78
C ASN A 24 15.89 -34.16 -20.70
N ASN A 25 15.36 -35.27 -20.18
CA ASN A 25 16.12 -36.51 -20.12
C ASN A 25 15.20 -37.65 -20.52
N GLU A 26 15.52 -38.30 -21.65
CA GLU A 26 14.88 -39.48 -22.23
C GLU A 26 15.09 -40.75 -21.38
N ASN A 27 15.11 -40.62 -20.05
CA ASN A 27 15.03 -41.75 -19.13
C ASN A 27 13.59 -41.80 -18.63
N GLU A 28 12.74 -42.52 -19.38
CA GLU A 28 11.30 -42.76 -19.18
C GLU A 28 10.91 -43.43 -17.83
N ASN A 29 11.74 -43.38 -16.79
CA ASN A 29 11.50 -44.06 -15.51
C ASN A 29 11.40 -43.16 -14.26
N ASP A 30 11.52 -41.83 -14.38
CA ASP A 30 11.48 -40.92 -13.21
C ASP A 30 10.35 -39.85 -13.23
N SER A 31 9.39 -39.92 -14.16
CA SER A 31 8.28 -38.94 -14.25
C SER A 31 7.14 -39.17 -13.25
N ALA A 32 7.45 -39.23 -11.94
CA ALA A 32 6.45 -39.52 -10.92
C ALA A 32 5.67 -38.29 -10.40
N ASN A 33 6.15 -37.07 -10.66
CA ASN A 33 5.52 -35.84 -10.15
C ASN A 33 4.65 -35.16 -11.22
N PRO A 34 3.41 -34.74 -10.89
CA PRO A 34 2.57 -33.97 -11.80
C PRO A 34 3.23 -32.64 -12.18
N ALA A 35 3.06 -32.24 -13.44
CA ALA A 35 3.53 -30.96 -13.96
C ALA A 35 2.37 -29.95 -14.01
N ILE A 36 2.60 -28.75 -13.50
CA ILE A 36 1.66 -27.63 -13.57
C ILE A 36 2.13 -26.68 -14.67
N THR A 37 1.35 -26.58 -15.74
CA THR A 37 1.67 -25.76 -16.91
C THR A 37 0.89 -24.45 -16.97
N THR A 38 -0.19 -24.31 -16.19
CA THR A 38 -1.09 -23.15 -16.25
C THR A 38 -1.34 -22.59 -14.85
N LEU A 39 -1.16 -21.28 -14.68
CA LEU A 39 -1.34 -20.58 -13.41
C LEU A 39 -2.30 -19.39 -13.51
N ILE A 40 -3.07 -19.21 -12.44
CA ILE A 40 -3.71 -17.97 -12.05
C ILE A 40 -2.95 -17.41 -10.85
N ILE A 41 -2.70 -16.10 -10.79
CA ILE A 41 -1.90 -15.51 -9.71
C ILE A 41 -2.71 -14.47 -8.94
N ASP A 42 -2.74 -14.62 -7.62
CA ASP A 42 -3.14 -13.58 -6.68
C ASP A 42 -2.04 -12.49 -6.67
N GLY A 43 -2.36 -11.34 -7.29
CA GLY A 43 -1.45 -10.22 -7.50
C GLY A 43 -0.94 -9.61 -6.18
N PRO A 44 -1.81 -9.26 -5.22
CA PRO A 44 -1.38 -8.78 -3.92
C PRO A 44 -0.42 -9.74 -3.23
N GLY A 45 -0.74 -11.04 -3.20
CA GLY A 45 0.12 -12.06 -2.65
C GLY A 45 1.50 -12.11 -3.32
N LEU A 46 1.56 -12.04 -4.66
CA LEU A 46 2.81 -12.03 -5.42
C LEU A 46 3.70 -10.86 -5.05
N VAL A 47 3.15 -9.65 -5.00
CA VAL A 47 3.92 -8.43 -4.71
C VAL A 47 4.52 -8.49 -3.30
N TYR A 48 3.74 -8.91 -2.30
CA TYR A 48 4.25 -9.04 -0.94
C TYR A 48 5.30 -10.16 -0.81
N ASP A 49 5.10 -11.30 -1.46
CA ASP A 49 6.09 -12.39 -1.44
C ASP A 49 7.42 -11.92 -2.02
N ILE A 50 7.42 -11.30 -3.21
CA ILE A 50 8.63 -10.76 -3.83
C ILE A 50 9.26 -9.70 -2.94
N TYR A 51 8.49 -8.77 -2.38
CA TYR A 51 9.01 -7.77 -1.44
C TYR A 51 9.76 -8.41 -0.27
N TYR A 52 9.18 -9.41 0.41
CA TYR A 52 9.81 -10.05 1.55
C TYR A 52 11.00 -10.94 1.17
N ARG A 53 10.96 -11.57 -0.01
CA ARG A 53 12.13 -12.27 -0.57
C ARG A 53 13.28 -11.30 -0.79
N LEU A 54 13.06 -10.18 -1.47
CA LEU A 54 14.10 -9.17 -1.68
C LEU A 54 14.62 -8.57 -0.36
N LEU A 55 13.73 -8.28 0.59
CA LEU A 55 14.09 -7.78 1.91
C LEU A 55 14.96 -8.78 2.70
N SER A 56 14.79 -10.08 2.48
CA SER A 56 15.63 -11.10 3.10
C SER A 56 17.09 -11.08 2.63
N TRP A 57 17.34 -10.46 1.48
CA TRP A 57 18.67 -10.23 0.90
C TRP A 57 19.22 -8.82 1.15
N ALA A 58 18.50 -7.99 1.92
CA ALA A 58 18.93 -6.63 2.21
C ALA A 58 20.28 -6.58 2.95
N ASP A 59 21.09 -5.58 2.61
CA ASP A 59 22.36 -5.34 3.30
C ASP A 59 22.09 -4.84 4.74
N GLU A 60 22.54 -5.60 5.73
CA GLU A 60 22.38 -5.29 7.15
C GLU A 60 23.20 -4.06 7.59
N SER A 61 24.18 -3.62 6.78
CA SER A 61 24.96 -2.41 7.01
C SER A 61 24.14 -1.13 6.82
N LEU A 62 23.10 -1.20 5.99
CA LEU A 62 22.19 -0.09 5.72
C LEU A 62 21.28 0.20 6.91
N ASN A 63 20.73 1.40 6.94
CA ASN A 63 19.66 1.73 7.86
C ASN A 63 18.34 1.01 7.46
N PRO A 64 17.39 0.81 8.38
CA PRO A 64 16.19 0.03 8.11
C PRO A 64 15.27 0.64 7.03
N ILE A 65 15.30 1.96 6.82
CA ILE A 65 14.51 2.59 5.77
C ILE A 65 15.12 2.24 4.41
N ASP A 66 16.43 2.42 4.27
CA ASP A 66 17.15 2.19 3.01
C ASP A 66 17.43 0.72 2.70
N ALA A 67 17.33 -0.16 3.69
CA ALA A 67 17.42 -1.60 3.48
C ALA A 67 16.18 -2.15 2.76
N GLN A 68 15.06 -1.44 2.81
CA GLN A 68 13.82 -1.90 2.18
C GLN A 68 13.91 -1.85 0.65
N PRO A 69 13.38 -2.87 -0.05
CA PRO A 69 13.16 -2.81 -1.49
C PRO A 69 12.26 -1.62 -1.86
N SER A 70 12.67 -0.87 -2.88
CA SER A 70 11.84 0.15 -3.52
C SER A 70 10.72 -0.49 -4.35
N GLY A 71 9.71 0.28 -4.73
CA GLY A 71 8.68 -0.20 -5.68
C GLY A 71 9.29 -0.67 -7.01
N ASN A 72 10.36 -0.01 -7.48
CA ASN A 72 11.10 -0.42 -8.66
C ASN A 72 11.80 -1.78 -8.47
N ASP A 73 12.45 -2.01 -7.32
CA ASP A 73 13.10 -3.29 -6.99
C ASP A 73 12.07 -4.43 -7.00
N VAL A 74 10.89 -4.20 -6.40
CA VAL A 74 9.81 -5.17 -6.36
C VAL A 74 9.25 -5.43 -7.76
N SER A 75 9.04 -4.40 -8.57
CA SER A 75 8.57 -4.54 -9.96
C SER A 75 9.54 -5.35 -10.83
N VAL A 76 10.85 -5.08 -10.75
CA VAL A 76 11.88 -5.90 -11.42
C VAL A 76 11.84 -7.34 -10.91
N GLY A 77 11.71 -7.55 -9.59
CA GLY A 77 11.60 -8.89 -9.00
C GLY A 77 10.37 -9.66 -9.49
N VAL A 78 9.22 -9.01 -9.60
CA VAL A 78 7.98 -9.58 -10.14
C VAL A 78 8.17 -9.98 -11.61
N MET A 79 8.76 -9.10 -12.43
CA MET A 79 9.05 -9.43 -13.82
C MET A 79 9.97 -10.65 -13.94
N LEU A 80 11.07 -10.70 -13.17
CA LEU A 80 11.98 -11.85 -13.18
C LEU A 80 11.30 -13.14 -12.71
N PHE A 81 10.38 -13.05 -11.76
CA PHE A 81 9.59 -14.19 -11.30
C PHE A 81 8.71 -14.74 -12.42
N LEU A 82 7.93 -13.86 -13.07
CA LEU A 82 7.03 -14.24 -14.17
C LEU A 82 7.79 -14.78 -15.38
N MET A 83 8.90 -14.14 -15.75
CA MET A 83 9.80 -14.62 -16.80
C MET A 83 10.44 -15.96 -16.43
N GLY A 84 10.73 -16.16 -15.14
CA GLY A 84 11.26 -17.42 -14.66
C GLY A 84 10.27 -18.58 -14.78
N LEU A 85 8.99 -18.33 -14.51
CA LEU A 85 7.90 -19.29 -14.76
C LEU A 85 7.75 -19.57 -16.26
N ARG A 86 7.71 -18.50 -17.07
CA ARG A 86 7.59 -18.63 -18.53
C ARG A 86 8.73 -19.43 -19.15
N GLY A 87 9.97 -19.21 -18.69
CA GLY A 87 11.15 -19.95 -19.13
C GLY A 87 11.08 -21.46 -18.83
N CYS A 88 10.31 -21.87 -17.82
CA CYS A 88 10.04 -23.28 -17.54
C CYS A 88 8.88 -23.85 -18.38
N GLY A 89 8.26 -23.04 -19.26
CA GLY A 89 7.08 -23.45 -20.02
C GLY A 89 5.76 -23.32 -19.24
N VAL A 90 5.73 -22.52 -18.16
CA VAL A 90 4.49 -22.20 -17.44
C VAL A 90 3.81 -21.01 -18.11
N HIS A 91 2.53 -21.19 -18.42
CA HIS A 91 1.65 -20.14 -18.91
C HIS A 91 0.88 -19.50 -17.76
N VAL A 92 0.96 -18.17 -17.63
CA VAL A 92 0.20 -17.40 -16.65
C VAL A 92 -0.99 -16.80 -17.38
N GLU A 93 -2.19 -17.30 -17.10
CA GLU A 93 -3.41 -16.82 -17.77
C GLU A 93 -3.79 -15.43 -17.27
N LYS A 94 -3.83 -15.26 -15.94
CA LYS A 94 -4.28 -14.03 -15.30
C LYS A 94 -3.57 -13.73 -13.98
N ILE A 95 -3.38 -12.44 -13.72
CA ILE A 95 -2.92 -11.87 -12.46
C ILE A 95 -3.98 -10.87 -12.00
N TYR A 96 -4.66 -11.17 -10.89
CA TYR A 96 -5.75 -10.33 -10.38
C TYR A 96 -5.32 -9.48 -9.20
N PHE A 97 -5.65 -8.19 -9.22
CA PHE A 97 -5.43 -7.25 -8.13
C PHE A 97 -6.73 -6.72 -7.54
N ASP A 98 -6.78 -6.61 -6.22
CA ASP A 98 -7.94 -6.03 -5.53
C ASP A 98 -8.28 -4.63 -6.06
N GLY A 99 -9.56 -4.40 -6.32
CA GLY A 99 -10.08 -3.10 -6.76
C GLY A 99 -11.38 -2.68 -6.09
N GLY A 100 -11.92 -3.46 -5.14
CA GLY A 100 -13.11 -3.11 -4.38
C GLY A 100 -13.32 -4.01 -3.16
N LEU A 101 -12.81 -3.65 -1.99
CA LEU A 101 -12.99 -4.53 -0.83
C LEU A 101 -14.42 -4.43 -0.27
N PRO A 102 -15.07 -5.54 0.08
CA PRO A 102 -16.41 -5.52 0.65
C PRO A 102 -16.47 -4.81 1.99
N LEU A 103 -17.65 -4.25 2.28
CA LEU A 103 -17.96 -3.53 3.51
C LEU A 103 -17.64 -4.35 4.77
N SER A 104 -17.86 -5.67 4.72
CA SER A 104 -17.57 -6.59 5.82
C SER A 104 -16.11 -6.60 6.25
N LYS A 105 -15.17 -6.28 5.34
CA LYS A 105 -13.73 -6.25 5.62
C LYS A 105 -13.19 -4.85 5.96
N ARG A 106 -14.06 -3.82 6.04
CA ARG A 106 -13.69 -2.48 6.52
C ARG A 106 -13.00 -2.49 7.90
N PRO A 107 -13.48 -3.23 8.93
CA PRO A 107 -12.78 -3.30 10.21
C PRO A 107 -11.37 -3.90 10.09
N THR A 108 -11.21 -4.96 9.30
CA THR A 108 -9.92 -5.61 9.03
C THR A 108 -8.95 -4.65 8.35
N ARG A 109 -9.42 -3.81 7.43
CA ARG A 109 -8.59 -2.77 6.81
C ARG A 109 -8.08 -1.77 7.84
N LEU A 110 -8.97 -1.26 8.70
CA LEU A 110 -8.59 -0.32 9.76
C LEU A 110 -7.58 -0.93 10.72
N GLU A 111 -7.75 -2.21 11.08
CA GLU A 111 -6.79 -2.95 11.91
C GLU A 111 -5.42 -3.06 11.23
N ARG A 112 -5.36 -3.40 9.93
CA ARG A 112 -4.12 -3.47 9.15
C ARG A 112 -3.43 -2.10 9.07
N MET A 113 -4.19 -1.02 8.86
CA MET A 113 -3.66 0.35 8.86
C MET A 113 -3.10 0.74 10.24
N GLU A 114 -3.81 0.43 11.32
CA GLU A 114 -3.39 0.72 12.69
C GLU A 114 -2.12 -0.08 13.05
N LYS A 115 -2.02 -1.34 12.64
CA LYS A 115 -0.79 -2.15 12.79
C LYS A 115 0.39 -1.49 12.07
N THR A 116 0.19 -1.02 10.84
CA THR A 116 1.25 -0.34 10.06
C THR A 116 1.65 0.98 10.72
N ARG A 117 0.68 1.75 11.24
CA ARG A 117 0.93 2.97 12.01
C ARG A 117 1.76 2.70 13.28
N GLN A 118 1.49 1.61 13.98
CA GLN A 118 2.26 1.19 15.17
C GLN A 118 3.70 0.78 14.83
N LYS A 119 3.91 0.10 13.69
CA LYS A 119 5.25 -0.20 13.17
C LYS A 119 6.03 1.10 12.89
N LEU A 120 5.39 2.07 12.23
CA LEU A 120 6.00 3.38 11.96
C LEU A 120 6.39 4.11 13.25
N GLU A 121 5.48 4.14 14.24
CA GLU A 121 5.75 4.76 15.54
C GLU A 121 6.93 4.10 16.27
N THR A 122 6.99 2.77 16.26
CA THR A 122 8.13 2.02 16.82
C THR A 122 9.43 2.38 16.10
N LEU A 123 9.43 2.34 14.76
CA LEU A 123 10.60 2.70 13.95
C LEU A 123 11.09 4.13 14.26
N CYS A 124 10.19 5.11 14.31
CA CYS A 124 10.53 6.49 14.65
C CYS A 124 11.18 6.60 16.02
N ARG A 125 10.62 5.94 17.04
CA ARG A 125 11.13 6.02 18.42
C ARG A 125 12.50 5.35 18.55
N GLU A 126 12.69 4.19 17.94
CA GLU A 126 13.96 3.46 17.98
C GLU A 126 15.09 4.17 17.22
N THR A 127 14.74 5.06 16.29
CA THR A 127 15.69 5.75 15.41
C THR A 127 15.59 7.27 15.51
N ALA A 128 15.10 7.80 16.64
CA ALA A 128 14.88 9.24 16.85
C ALA A 128 16.16 10.09 16.61
N GLY A 129 17.34 9.51 16.81
CA GLY A 129 18.63 10.16 16.56
C GLY A 129 19.05 10.25 15.08
N GLY A 130 18.24 9.74 14.14
CA GLY A 130 18.56 9.67 12.72
C GLY A 130 19.58 8.58 12.37
N PHE A 131 20.10 8.63 11.15
CA PHE A 131 20.95 7.59 10.57
C PHE A 131 22.27 8.18 10.05
N LYS A 132 23.39 7.54 10.41
CA LYS A 132 24.72 7.97 9.96
C LYS A 132 24.82 7.90 8.43
N ALA A 133 25.49 8.86 7.81
CA ALA A 133 25.69 8.89 6.35
C ALA A 133 26.29 7.59 5.78
N ALA A 134 27.16 6.90 6.52
CA ALA A 134 27.73 5.63 6.09
C ALA A 134 26.71 4.47 5.98
N SER A 135 25.57 4.58 6.68
CA SER A 135 24.46 3.62 6.63
C SER A 135 23.34 4.05 5.68
N VAL A 136 23.49 5.22 5.06
CA VAL A 136 22.55 5.72 4.05
C VAL A 136 22.92 5.08 2.71
N ARG A 137 21.92 4.51 2.02
CA ARG A 137 22.15 4.00 0.67
C ARG A 137 22.54 5.18 -0.21
N ARG A 138 23.78 5.18 -0.69
CA ARG A 138 24.19 6.13 -1.74
C ARG A 138 23.44 5.69 -2.99
N GLY A 139 22.75 6.63 -3.66
CA GLY A 139 22.09 6.33 -4.93
C GLY A 139 23.05 5.55 -5.83
N ASP A 140 22.57 4.46 -6.44
CA ASP A 140 23.39 3.77 -7.43
C ASP A 140 23.73 4.79 -8.51
N VAL A 141 25.03 5.05 -8.68
CA VAL A 141 25.55 5.99 -9.67
C VAL A 141 25.08 5.61 -11.09
N ASP A 142 24.62 4.37 -11.27
CA ASP A 142 24.10 3.82 -12.53
C ASP A 142 22.65 3.29 -12.46
N GLY A 143 21.89 3.54 -11.38
CA GLY A 143 20.50 3.07 -11.27
C GLY A 143 20.31 1.54 -11.38
N GLN A 144 21.37 0.74 -11.15
CA GLN A 144 21.34 -0.71 -11.26
C GLN A 144 20.64 -1.35 -10.06
N VAL A 145 19.35 -1.66 -10.23
CA VAL A 145 18.60 -2.53 -9.32
C VAL A 145 19.35 -3.85 -9.14
N ASN A 146 19.85 -4.12 -7.93
CA ASN A 146 20.51 -5.38 -7.59
C ASN A 146 19.47 -6.47 -7.29
N VAL A 147 18.68 -6.83 -8.30
CA VAL A 147 17.70 -7.93 -8.25
C VAL A 147 18.06 -8.95 -9.32
N ASN A 148 18.03 -10.22 -8.97
CA ASN A 148 18.37 -11.31 -9.87
C ASN A 148 17.49 -12.54 -9.56
N ARG A 149 17.50 -13.51 -10.48
CA ARG A 149 16.71 -14.74 -10.38
C ARG A 149 16.90 -15.46 -9.05
N ARG A 150 18.14 -15.50 -8.55
CA ARG A 150 18.48 -16.11 -7.26
C ARG A 150 17.69 -15.49 -6.11
N LYS A 151 17.66 -14.15 -6.00
CA LYS A 151 16.95 -13.43 -4.93
C LYS A 151 15.43 -13.60 -4.98
N VAL A 152 14.90 -13.95 -6.15
CA VAL A 152 13.46 -14.12 -6.41
C VAL A 152 13.00 -15.55 -6.13
N PHE A 153 13.82 -16.57 -6.42
CA PHE A 153 13.41 -17.97 -6.22
C PHE A 153 14.01 -18.63 -4.97
N GLU A 154 15.15 -18.16 -4.46
CA GLU A 154 15.74 -18.70 -3.22
C GLU A 154 15.10 -18.10 -1.97
N ARG A 155 14.80 -18.98 -1.01
CA ARG A 155 14.31 -18.57 0.30
C ARG A 155 15.43 -18.20 1.24
N ARG A 156 15.23 -17.10 1.94
CA ARG A 156 16.05 -16.68 3.08
C ARG A 156 15.17 -16.04 4.14
N GLN A 157 15.55 -16.17 5.40
CA GLN A 157 14.84 -15.50 6.48
C GLN A 157 15.14 -14.01 6.47
N VAL A 158 14.09 -13.19 6.56
CA VAL A 158 14.25 -11.75 6.75
C VAL A 158 15.05 -11.47 8.03
N PRO A 159 16.14 -10.69 7.98
CA PRO A 159 16.91 -10.29 9.15
C PRO A 159 16.01 -9.69 10.24
N ARG A 160 16.27 -10.02 11.51
CA ARG A 160 15.41 -9.61 12.64
C ARG A 160 15.16 -8.11 12.70
N ARG A 161 16.18 -7.31 12.36
CA ARG A 161 16.14 -5.84 12.31
C ARG A 161 15.09 -5.29 11.32
N PHE A 162 14.71 -6.07 10.31
CA PHE A 162 13.83 -5.64 9.22
C PHE A 162 12.42 -6.26 9.29
N LYS A 163 12.14 -7.16 10.24
CA LYS A 163 10.85 -7.88 10.30
C LYS A 163 9.64 -6.99 10.65
N ASN A 164 9.86 -5.89 11.38
CA ASN A 164 8.79 -5.06 11.93
C ASN A 164 8.71 -3.67 11.29
N LEU A 165 9.14 -3.54 10.04
CA LEU A 165 9.11 -2.28 9.32
C LEU A 165 7.72 -2.05 8.68
N PRO A 166 7.25 -0.79 8.62
CA PRO A 166 6.11 -0.44 7.77
C PRO A 166 6.48 -0.74 6.32
N GLU A 167 5.61 -1.43 5.61
CA GLU A 167 5.82 -1.82 4.21
C GLU A 167 5.88 -0.59 3.28
N ASN A 168 6.52 -0.73 2.11
CA ASN A 168 6.58 0.34 1.12
C ASN A 168 5.16 0.71 0.65
N PRO A 169 4.71 1.96 0.84
CA PRO A 169 3.31 2.36 0.61
C PRO A 169 2.88 2.34 -0.86
N PHE A 170 3.83 2.41 -1.80
CA PHE A 170 3.55 2.56 -3.23
C PHE A 170 3.97 1.35 -4.07
N MET A 171 4.55 0.31 -3.47
CA MET A 171 5.04 -0.85 -4.23
C MET A 171 3.94 -1.55 -5.03
N MET A 172 2.72 -1.65 -4.49
CA MET A 172 1.59 -2.31 -5.16
C MET A 172 1.18 -1.56 -6.43
N ALA A 173 0.86 -0.27 -6.31
CA ALA A 173 0.49 0.57 -7.44
C ALA A 173 1.64 0.69 -8.47
N THR A 174 2.90 0.59 -8.03
CA THR A 174 4.07 0.59 -8.93
C THR A 174 4.08 -0.67 -9.80
N VAL A 175 3.91 -1.85 -9.19
CA VAL A 175 3.90 -3.12 -9.93
C VAL A 175 2.73 -3.16 -10.91
N ILE A 176 1.54 -2.75 -10.46
CA ILE A 176 0.34 -2.73 -11.31
C ILE A 176 0.56 -1.80 -12.50
N GLU A 177 1.04 -0.58 -12.27
CA GLU A 177 1.33 0.36 -13.36
C GLU A 177 2.31 -0.25 -14.38
N ASP A 178 3.41 -0.84 -13.90
CA ASP A 178 4.44 -1.39 -14.79
C ASP A 178 3.94 -2.59 -15.62
N LEU A 179 3.10 -3.45 -15.03
CA LEU A 179 2.48 -4.59 -15.72
C LEU A 179 1.41 -4.14 -16.73
N VAL A 180 0.54 -3.19 -16.34
CA VAL A 180 -0.63 -2.78 -17.13
C VAL A 180 -0.29 -1.74 -18.20
N ARG A 181 0.51 -0.71 -17.86
CA ARG A 181 0.86 0.40 -18.79
C ARG A 181 2.10 0.14 -19.63
N GLY A 182 2.64 -1.07 -19.61
CA GLY A 182 3.60 -1.52 -20.60
C GLY A 182 5.05 -1.11 -20.39
N ARG A 183 5.53 -1.05 -19.13
CA ARG A 183 6.98 -0.96 -18.88
C ARG A 183 7.73 -2.13 -19.49
N TRP A 184 7.16 -3.33 -19.36
CA TRP A 184 7.83 -4.58 -19.67
C TRP A 184 7.73 -4.94 -21.15
N THR A 185 8.30 -4.10 -21.99
CA THR A 185 8.52 -4.41 -23.41
C THR A 185 9.65 -5.43 -23.57
N GLY A 186 9.80 -6.00 -24.77
CA GLY A 186 10.87 -6.96 -25.00
C GLY A 186 12.28 -6.39 -24.75
N VAL A 187 12.48 -5.10 -25.05
CA VAL A 187 13.74 -4.39 -24.78
C VAL A 187 14.00 -4.28 -23.27
N GLU A 188 13.02 -3.82 -22.49
CA GLU A 188 13.18 -3.67 -21.04
C GLU A 188 13.35 -5.04 -20.37
N VAL A 189 12.59 -6.06 -20.77
CA VAL A 189 12.76 -7.42 -20.21
C VAL A 189 14.16 -7.95 -20.48
N ARG A 190 14.75 -7.77 -21.67
CA ARG A 190 16.13 -8.22 -21.94
C ARG A 190 17.18 -7.45 -21.15
N LYS A 191 16.98 -6.15 -20.95
CA LYS A 191 17.86 -5.30 -20.14
C LYS A 191 17.96 -5.78 -18.69
N TRP A 192 16.87 -6.27 -18.12
CA TRP A 192 16.82 -6.71 -16.71
C TRP A 192 16.90 -8.23 -16.53
N GLY A 193 16.51 -9.01 -17.54
CA GLY A 193 16.26 -10.45 -17.48
C GLY A 193 17.49 -11.34 -17.64
N GLY A 194 18.61 -10.83 -18.18
CA GLY A 194 19.85 -11.60 -18.29
C GLY A 194 19.76 -12.80 -19.25
N GLY A 195 19.17 -12.62 -20.44
CA GLY A 195 19.18 -13.63 -21.50
C GLY A 195 17.98 -14.59 -21.54
N VAL A 196 16.84 -14.21 -20.92
CA VAL A 196 15.58 -14.98 -21.01
C VAL A 196 15.14 -15.11 -22.48
N GLU A 197 14.96 -16.35 -22.96
CA GLU A 197 14.40 -16.67 -24.28
C GLU A 197 12.86 -16.53 -24.29
N GLY A 198 12.24 -16.36 -25.47
CA GLY A 198 10.78 -16.28 -25.58
C GLY A 198 10.16 -14.92 -25.26
N VAL A 199 10.95 -13.86 -25.25
CA VAL A 199 10.49 -12.47 -25.18
C VAL A 199 9.86 -12.09 -26.54
N GLY A 200 8.65 -11.51 -26.52
CA GLY A 200 7.93 -11.08 -27.72
C GLY A 200 8.63 -9.95 -28.49
N GLY A 201 7.89 -9.27 -29.37
CA GLY A 201 8.42 -8.13 -30.12
C GLY A 201 9.01 -7.04 -29.21
N ASP A 202 9.99 -6.30 -29.72
CA ASP A 202 10.77 -5.31 -28.96
C ASP A 202 9.92 -4.25 -28.25
N GLU A 203 8.79 -3.87 -28.85
CA GLU A 203 7.88 -2.82 -28.37
C GLU A 203 6.61 -3.36 -27.69
N GLU A 204 6.36 -4.67 -27.75
CA GLU A 204 5.15 -5.26 -27.20
C GLU A 204 5.29 -5.47 -25.69
N ASN A 205 4.31 -5.00 -24.91
CA ASN A 205 4.25 -5.31 -23.48
C ASN A 205 4.02 -6.82 -23.31
N VAL A 206 5.02 -7.49 -22.73
CA VAL A 206 5.05 -8.95 -22.56
C VAL A 206 3.95 -9.43 -21.60
N PHE A 207 3.39 -8.54 -20.78
CA PHE A 207 2.31 -8.85 -19.83
C PHE A 207 0.97 -8.19 -20.20
N ALA A 208 0.82 -7.68 -21.43
CA ALA A 208 -0.43 -7.08 -21.89
C ALA A 208 -1.62 -8.04 -21.71
N GLY A 209 -2.70 -7.57 -21.10
CA GLY A 209 -3.94 -8.35 -20.89
C GLY A 209 -3.84 -9.45 -19.82
N VAL A 210 -2.66 -9.69 -19.24
CA VAL A 210 -2.44 -10.70 -18.19
C VAL A 210 -2.80 -10.15 -16.81
N ALA A 211 -2.44 -8.90 -16.52
CA ALA A 211 -2.70 -8.26 -15.23
C ALA A 211 -3.89 -7.30 -15.30
N GLU A 212 -4.79 -7.37 -14.31
CA GLU A 212 -5.93 -6.45 -14.20
C GLU A 212 -6.34 -6.19 -12.75
N ILE A 213 -6.84 -4.97 -12.48
CA ILE A 213 -7.53 -4.64 -11.24
C ILE A 213 -9.00 -5.01 -11.41
N VAL A 214 -9.53 -5.79 -10.48
CA VAL A 214 -10.89 -6.32 -10.53
C VAL A 214 -11.82 -5.58 -9.57
N PRO A 215 -13.13 -5.42 -9.88
CA PRO A 215 -14.06 -4.58 -9.10
C PRO A 215 -14.51 -5.24 -7.78
N GLY A 216 -13.57 -5.73 -6.97
CA GLY A 216 -13.81 -6.57 -5.78
C GLY A 216 -12.50 -7.05 -5.12
N GLU A 217 -12.56 -8.23 -4.49
CA GLU A 217 -11.39 -8.99 -4.03
C GLU A 217 -10.85 -9.99 -5.06
N ALA A 218 -9.53 -9.98 -5.28
CA ALA A 218 -8.85 -10.82 -6.27
C ALA A 218 -9.12 -12.33 -6.08
N ASP A 219 -9.30 -12.80 -4.84
CA ASP A 219 -9.52 -14.22 -4.52
C ASP A 219 -10.70 -14.83 -5.29
N MET A 220 -11.78 -14.06 -5.48
CA MET A 220 -12.98 -14.53 -6.18
C MET A 220 -12.70 -14.78 -7.67
N TRP A 221 -12.03 -13.83 -8.33
CA TRP A 221 -11.65 -13.97 -9.73
C TRP A 221 -10.58 -15.02 -9.94
N CYS A 222 -9.65 -15.15 -8.99
CA CYS A 222 -8.67 -16.23 -9.01
C CYS A 222 -9.36 -17.59 -8.99
N ALA A 223 -10.37 -17.77 -8.13
CA ALA A 223 -11.12 -19.01 -8.02
C ALA A 223 -11.96 -19.31 -9.27
N GLU A 224 -12.68 -18.31 -9.79
CA GLU A 224 -13.48 -18.44 -11.01
C GLU A 224 -12.60 -18.81 -12.21
N ALA A 225 -11.51 -18.08 -12.44
CA ALA A 225 -10.58 -18.38 -13.51
C ALA A 225 -9.93 -19.77 -13.32
N ALA A 226 -9.56 -20.15 -12.11
CA ALA A 226 -8.99 -21.48 -11.86
C ALA A 226 -9.98 -22.60 -12.20
N ARG A 227 -11.27 -22.41 -11.91
CA ARG A 227 -12.32 -23.35 -12.29
C ARG A 227 -12.50 -23.43 -13.81
N ASP A 228 -12.49 -22.29 -14.49
CA ASP A 228 -12.73 -22.21 -15.94
C ASP A 228 -11.57 -22.77 -16.76
N TYR A 229 -10.33 -22.49 -16.33
CA TYR A 229 -9.10 -22.98 -16.99
C TYR A 229 -8.60 -24.33 -16.46
N GLY A 230 -9.16 -24.83 -15.34
CA GLY A 230 -8.62 -25.99 -14.64
C GLY A 230 -7.18 -25.78 -14.14
N ALA A 231 -6.87 -24.55 -13.73
CA ALA A 231 -5.52 -24.10 -13.41
C ALA A 231 -5.21 -24.12 -11.90
N ALA A 232 -3.92 -24.03 -11.55
CA ALA A 232 -3.52 -23.80 -10.17
C ALA A 232 -3.50 -22.30 -9.85
N VAL A 233 -4.01 -21.93 -8.68
CA VAL A 233 -3.90 -20.58 -8.13
C VAL A 233 -2.64 -20.47 -7.30
N LEU A 234 -1.77 -19.53 -7.67
CA LEU A 234 -0.60 -19.18 -6.89
C LEU A 234 -0.95 -18.01 -5.95
N THR A 235 -0.88 -18.23 -4.64
CA THR A 235 -1.35 -17.26 -3.63
C THR A 235 -0.58 -17.32 -2.31
N GLY A 236 -0.73 -16.29 -1.48
CA GLY A 236 -0.32 -16.29 -0.08
C GLY A 236 -1.47 -16.47 0.91
N ASP A 237 -2.73 -16.47 0.45
CA ASP A 237 -3.92 -16.61 1.29
C ASP A 237 -4.46 -18.04 1.28
N SER A 238 -4.64 -18.61 2.46
CA SER A 238 -5.19 -19.95 2.64
C SER A 238 -6.68 -20.04 2.36
N ASP A 239 -7.38 -18.90 2.39
CA ASP A 239 -8.83 -18.88 2.17
C ASP A 239 -9.23 -19.29 0.75
N LEU A 240 -8.33 -19.18 -0.23
CA LEU A 240 -8.51 -19.71 -1.59
C LEU A 240 -8.77 -21.23 -1.64
N LEU A 241 -8.35 -22.00 -0.62
CA LEU A 241 -8.69 -23.42 -0.50
C LEU A 241 -10.18 -23.68 -0.24
N VAL A 242 -10.90 -22.66 0.22
CA VAL A 242 -12.33 -22.71 0.55
C VAL A 242 -13.18 -22.30 -0.65
N HIS A 243 -12.64 -21.50 -1.57
CA HIS A 243 -13.35 -21.18 -2.81
C HIS A 243 -13.56 -22.43 -3.67
N ASP A 244 -14.59 -22.39 -4.51
CA ASP A 244 -14.80 -23.41 -5.52
C ASP A 244 -13.83 -23.21 -6.70
N LEU A 245 -12.77 -24.01 -6.73
CA LEU A 245 -11.77 -24.02 -7.82
C LEU A 245 -12.13 -25.04 -8.92
N GLY A 246 -13.30 -25.66 -8.86
CA GLY A 246 -13.65 -26.78 -9.73
C GLY A 246 -12.90 -28.08 -9.41
N PRO A 247 -13.11 -29.13 -10.23
CA PRO A 247 -12.57 -30.47 -9.97
C PRO A 247 -11.05 -30.57 -10.17
N ASN A 248 -10.49 -29.75 -11.08
CA ASN A 248 -9.08 -29.79 -11.46
C ASN A 248 -8.28 -28.60 -10.88
N GLY A 249 -8.95 -27.58 -10.35
CA GLY A 249 -8.29 -26.44 -9.76
C GLY A 249 -7.59 -26.79 -8.46
N SER A 250 -6.59 -25.99 -8.13
CA SER A 250 -5.73 -26.24 -6.97
C SER A 250 -5.06 -24.96 -6.48
N VAL A 251 -4.42 -25.04 -5.32
CA VAL A 251 -3.67 -23.94 -4.72
C VAL A 251 -2.21 -24.33 -4.58
N ILE A 252 -1.33 -23.40 -4.94
CA ILE A 252 0.09 -23.43 -4.67
C ILE A 252 0.40 -22.20 -3.83
N PHE A 253 1.09 -22.38 -2.71
CA PHE A 253 1.51 -21.23 -1.91
C PHE A 253 2.85 -20.69 -2.41
N PHE A 254 3.02 -19.36 -2.44
CA PHE A 254 4.30 -18.74 -2.81
C PHE A 254 5.46 -19.27 -1.96
N ASP A 255 5.20 -19.52 -0.67
CA ASP A 255 6.16 -20.07 0.28
C ASP A 255 6.45 -21.56 0.07
N SER A 256 5.90 -22.19 -0.97
CA SER A 256 6.21 -23.57 -1.40
C SER A 256 7.08 -23.64 -2.65
N ILE A 257 7.24 -22.52 -3.39
CA ILE A 257 8.06 -22.44 -4.60
C ILE A 257 9.56 -22.44 -4.26
N GLU A 258 10.30 -23.34 -4.90
CA GLU A 258 11.75 -23.49 -4.78
C GLU A 258 12.38 -23.73 -6.17
N ALA A 259 13.52 -23.08 -6.45
CA ALA A 259 14.32 -23.43 -7.62
C ALA A 259 15.00 -24.79 -7.40
N ASP A 260 15.00 -25.64 -8.44
CA ASP A 260 15.70 -26.91 -8.40
C ASP A 260 17.21 -26.69 -8.56
N SER A 261 17.93 -26.95 -7.48
CA SER A 261 19.39 -26.83 -7.44
C SER A 261 20.12 -27.92 -8.24
N SER A 262 19.42 -28.98 -8.65
CA SER A 262 20.02 -30.14 -9.32
C SER A 262 19.99 -30.09 -10.85
N SER A 263 18.97 -29.43 -11.43
CA SER A 263 18.76 -29.34 -12.88
C SER A 263 18.96 -27.92 -13.45
N GLY A 264 19.16 -26.91 -12.59
CA GLY A 264 19.42 -25.52 -12.98
C GLY A 264 18.18 -24.75 -13.47
N ASP A 265 17.22 -25.45 -14.10
CA ASP A 265 16.08 -24.82 -14.79
C ASP A 265 14.69 -25.24 -14.28
N GLY A 266 14.58 -26.23 -13.39
CA GLY A 266 13.29 -26.65 -12.83
C GLY A 266 12.80 -25.76 -11.68
N ILE A 267 11.48 -25.57 -11.56
CA ILE A 267 10.85 -24.98 -10.36
C ILE A 267 9.96 -26.05 -9.71
N ARG A 268 10.16 -26.29 -8.41
CA ARG A 268 9.34 -27.21 -7.61
C ARG A 268 8.38 -26.44 -6.72
N ALA A 269 7.22 -27.02 -6.46
CA ALA A 269 6.22 -26.45 -5.57
C ALA A 269 5.42 -27.54 -4.86
N THR A 270 4.55 -27.11 -3.94
CA THR A 270 3.61 -27.99 -3.24
C THR A 270 2.19 -27.56 -3.57
N GLN A 271 1.41 -28.47 -4.15
CA GLN A 271 0.03 -28.25 -4.57
C GLN A 271 -0.96 -28.87 -3.58
N LEU A 272 -2.06 -28.16 -3.34
CA LEU A 272 -3.25 -28.64 -2.63
C LEU A 272 -4.43 -28.59 -3.60
N CYS A 273 -5.02 -29.74 -3.93
CA CYS A 273 -6.23 -29.80 -4.75
C CYS A 273 -7.46 -29.99 -3.85
N PRO A 274 -8.30 -28.96 -3.63
CA PRO A 274 -9.44 -29.06 -2.71
C PRO A 274 -10.37 -30.25 -3.00
N ALA A 275 -10.69 -30.50 -4.27
CA ALA A 275 -11.57 -31.60 -4.67
C ALA A 275 -10.96 -32.99 -4.36
N ALA A 276 -9.68 -33.18 -4.69
CA ALA A 276 -8.97 -34.42 -4.40
C ALA A 276 -8.82 -34.66 -2.88
N ILE A 277 -8.53 -33.59 -2.12
CA ILE A 277 -8.43 -33.67 -0.66
C ILE A 277 -9.77 -34.03 -0.05
N ALA A 278 -10.86 -33.37 -0.46
CA ALA A 278 -12.21 -33.67 0.03
C ALA A 278 -12.58 -35.14 -0.23
N SER A 279 -12.31 -35.63 -1.44
CA SER A 279 -12.50 -37.03 -1.82
C SER A 279 -11.67 -37.98 -0.94
N SER A 280 -10.38 -37.70 -0.74
CA SER A 280 -9.48 -38.55 0.07
C SER A 280 -9.88 -38.62 1.55
N LEU A 281 -10.42 -37.53 2.09
CA LEU A 281 -10.93 -37.45 3.46
C LEU A 281 -12.35 -38.04 3.59
N GLY A 282 -13.03 -38.26 2.47
CA GLY A 282 -14.42 -38.67 2.38
C GLY A 282 -15.40 -37.64 2.91
N VAL A 283 -15.03 -36.35 2.92
CA VAL A 283 -15.91 -35.24 3.35
C VAL A 283 -16.69 -34.69 2.17
N VAL A 284 -17.82 -34.01 2.43
CA VAL A 284 -18.66 -33.42 1.37
C VAL A 284 -17.90 -32.40 0.55
N SER A 285 -17.17 -31.50 1.23
CA SER A 285 -16.35 -30.48 0.58
C SER A 285 -15.37 -29.84 1.56
N ILE A 286 -14.38 -29.11 1.04
CA ILE A 286 -13.46 -28.32 1.87
C ILE A 286 -14.20 -27.18 2.56
N GLN A 287 -15.21 -26.57 1.92
CA GLN A 287 -16.06 -25.55 2.55
C GLN A 287 -16.71 -26.08 3.82
N ARG A 288 -17.20 -27.32 3.78
CA ARG A 288 -17.82 -27.92 4.95
C ARG A 288 -16.82 -28.14 6.08
N LEU A 289 -15.66 -28.70 5.75
CA LEU A 289 -14.59 -28.92 6.71
C LEU A 289 -14.09 -27.61 7.33
N ALA A 290 -13.92 -26.59 6.49
CA ALA A 290 -13.52 -25.24 6.85
C ALA A 290 -14.52 -24.55 7.79
N TYR A 291 -15.82 -24.69 7.53
CA TYR A 291 -16.88 -24.20 8.41
C TYR A 291 -16.82 -24.86 9.81
N GLU A 292 -16.68 -26.19 9.87
CA GLU A 292 -16.56 -26.90 11.14
C GLU A 292 -15.30 -26.46 11.93
N LEU A 293 -14.19 -26.24 11.22
CA LEU A 293 -12.94 -25.74 11.80
C LEU A 293 -13.07 -24.30 12.31
N LYS A 294 -13.76 -23.43 11.57
CA LYS A 294 -14.02 -22.04 12.00
C LYS A 294 -14.90 -22.02 13.26
N ARG A 295 -15.85 -22.96 13.38
CA ARG A 295 -16.75 -23.09 14.53
C ARG A 295 -16.03 -23.60 15.78
N ASP A 296 -15.10 -24.54 15.63
CA ASP A 296 -14.27 -25.04 16.73
C ASP A 296 -12.81 -25.31 16.29
N PRO A 297 -11.93 -24.29 16.37
CA PRO A 297 -10.53 -24.41 15.94
C PRO A 297 -9.69 -25.41 16.74
N HIS A 298 -10.13 -25.79 17.94
CA HIS A 298 -9.38 -26.63 18.87
C HIS A 298 -9.79 -28.10 18.80
N THR A 299 -10.90 -28.42 18.12
CA THR A 299 -11.34 -29.79 17.90
C THR A 299 -10.32 -30.60 17.09
N SER A 300 -10.24 -31.91 17.40
CA SER A 300 -9.34 -32.83 16.70
C SER A 300 -9.71 -32.99 15.23
N PHE A 301 -8.72 -33.21 14.36
CA PHE A 301 -8.97 -33.29 12.92
C PHE A 301 -9.91 -34.45 12.55
N ALA A 302 -9.82 -35.59 13.24
CA ALA A 302 -10.74 -36.71 13.06
C ALA A 302 -12.20 -36.36 13.38
N ASN A 303 -12.44 -35.56 14.43
CA ASN A 303 -13.78 -35.10 14.78
C ASN A 303 -14.31 -34.08 13.77
N LEU A 304 -13.45 -33.16 13.29
CA LEU A 304 -13.81 -32.22 12.22
C LEU A 304 -14.24 -32.97 10.95
N ILE A 305 -13.45 -33.95 10.52
CA ILE A 305 -13.78 -34.82 9.37
C ILE A 305 -15.13 -35.52 9.62
N ARG A 306 -15.32 -36.12 10.80
CA ARG A 306 -16.58 -36.80 11.14
C ARG A 306 -17.79 -35.86 11.04
N HIS A 307 -17.67 -34.61 11.48
CA HIS A 307 -18.76 -33.64 11.37
C HIS A 307 -18.97 -33.18 9.91
N ALA A 308 -17.89 -33.07 9.14
CA ALA A 308 -17.92 -32.66 7.73
C ALA A 308 -18.37 -33.77 6.75
N LYS A 309 -18.55 -35.00 7.24
CA LYS A 309 -19.05 -36.15 6.46
C LYS A 309 -20.57 -36.19 6.31
N SER A 310 -21.33 -35.43 7.10
CA SER A 310 -22.79 -35.49 7.06
C SER A 310 -23.34 -35.05 5.71
N THR A 311 -24.15 -35.89 5.06
CA THR A 311 -24.79 -35.61 3.77
C THR A 311 -26.28 -35.30 3.90
N ASP A 312 -26.79 -35.12 5.13
CA ASP A 312 -28.21 -34.83 5.40
C ASP A 312 -28.65 -33.42 4.95
N GLY A 313 -27.69 -32.57 4.58
CA GLY A 313 -27.94 -31.22 4.08
C GLY A 313 -28.46 -30.25 5.15
N SER A 314 -28.51 -30.67 6.43
CA SER A 314 -29.11 -29.90 7.51
C SER A 314 -28.30 -28.65 7.84
N VAL A 315 -26.98 -28.76 7.79
CA VAL A 315 -26.05 -27.65 8.06
C VAL A 315 -25.89 -26.75 6.85
N GLU A 316 -25.90 -27.28 5.62
CA GLU A 316 -25.87 -26.47 4.40
C GLU A 316 -27.09 -25.53 4.31
N LYS A 317 -28.23 -25.96 4.87
CA LYS A 317 -29.45 -25.15 5.01
C LYS A 317 -29.45 -24.24 6.24
N SER A 318 -28.48 -24.38 7.15
CA SER A 318 -28.43 -23.57 8.36
C SER A 318 -28.03 -22.14 8.05
N ALA A 319 -28.64 -21.18 8.77
CA ALA A 319 -28.35 -19.76 8.59
C ALA A 319 -26.88 -19.41 8.83
N SER A 320 -26.20 -20.11 9.74
CA SER A 320 -24.78 -19.88 10.05
C SER A 320 -23.85 -20.38 8.95
N PHE A 321 -24.14 -21.51 8.31
CA PHE A 321 -23.36 -21.97 7.16
C PHE A 321 -23.60 -21.09 5.94
N ILE A 322 -24.84 -20.70 5.67
CA ILE A 322 -25.17 -19.76 4.59
C ILE A 322 -24.44 -18.43 4.81
N ALA A 323 -24.43 -17.90 6.04
CA ALA A 323 -23.70 -16.68 6.38
C ALA A 323 -22.18 -16.83 6.20
N PHE A 324 -21.60 -18.00 6.52
CA PHE A 324 -20.20 -18.31 6.26
C PHE A 324 -19.90 -18.35 4.75
N MET A 325 -20.75 -19.00 3.96
CA MET A 325 -20.57 -19.17 2.52
C MET A 325 -20.74 -17.89 1.71
N LYS A 326 -21.41 -16.86 2.24
CA LYS A 326 -21.54 -15.55 1.56
C LYS A 326 -20.20 -14.90 1.22
N GLU A 327 -19.14 -15.21 1.97
CA GLU A 327 -17.79 -14.72 1.71
C GLU A 327 -17.13 -15.41 0.51
N TYR A 328 -17.43 -16.69 0.28
CA TYR A 328 -16.78 -17.53 -0.74
C TYR A 328 -17.63 -17.71 -2.01
N ASN A 329 -18.95 -17.54 -1.89
CA ASN A 329 -19.94 -17.57 -2.97
C ASN A 329 -20.87 -16.35 -2.81
N PRO A 330 -20.37 -15.11 -3.04
CA PRO A 330 -21.25 -13.96 -3.01
C PRO A 330 -22.31 -14.07 -4.11
N PRO A 331 -23.48 -13.43 -3.93
CA PRO A 331 -24.51 -13.38 -4.96
C PRO A 331 -23.90 -12.89 -6.27
N SER A 332 -24.18 -13.60 -7.37
CA SER A 332 -23.77 -13.19 -8.71
C SER A 332 -24.15 -11.73 -8.93
N LEU A 333 -23.14 -10.87 -9.07
CA LEU A 333 -23.36 -9.46 -9.35
C LEU A 333 -24.03 -9.34 -10.72
N PRO A 334 -24.95 -8.39 -10.93
CA PRO A 334 -25.21 -7.95 -12.30
C PRO A 334 -23.85 -7.57 -12.90
N PRO A 335 -23.56 -7.96 -14.16
CA PRO A 335 -22.31 -7.59 -14.79
C PRO A 335 -22.17 -6.08 -14.60
N ALA A 336 -21.05 -5.66 -13.99
CA ALA A 336 -20.70 -4.25 -14.00
C ALA A 336 -20.83 -3.82 -15.46
N SER A 337 -21.56 -2.73 -15.71
CA SER A 337 -21.56 -2.15 -17.05
C SER A 337 -20.10 -2.09 -17.47
N PRO A 338 -19.72 -2.66 -18.63
CA PRO A 338 -18.33 -2.72 -19.04
C PRO A 338 -17.75 -1.34 -18.82
N ALA A 339 -16.63 -1.28 -18.07
CA ALA A 339 -15.96 -0.02 -17.84
C ALA A 339 -15.86 0.67 -19.20
N PRO A 340 -16.29 1.95 -19.29
CA PRO A 340 -16.26 2.64 -20.56
C PRO A 340 -14.89 2.51 -21.16
N THR A 341 -14.92 2.20 -22.45
CA THR A 341 -13.84 1.64 -23.25
C THR A 341 -12.47 2.23 -22.92
N GLY A 342 -11.56 1.41 -22.36
CA GLY A 342 -10.12 1.57 -22.56
C GLY A 342 -9.26 2.03 -21.38
N VAL A 343 -9.80 2.53 -20.27
CA VAL A 343 -8.95 3.02 -19.15
C VAL A 343 -8.89 1.98 -18.03
N SER A 344 -7.83 1.16 -18.04
CA SER A 344 -7.51 0.27 -16.91
C SER A 344 -7.01 1.09 -15.72
N HIS A 345 -7.66 0.95 -14.57
CA HIS A 345 -7.15 1.48 -13.31
C HIS A 345 -5.73 0.96 -13.06
N THR A 346 -4.86 1.82 -12.57
CA THR A 346 -3.50 1.48 -12.13
C THR A 346 -3.29 1.67 -10.64
N ASP A 347 -4.24 2.30 -9.96
CA ASP A 347 -4.22 2.46 -8.51
C ASP A 347 -5.37 1.70 -7.83
N PRO A 348 -5.08 0.71 -6.97
CA PRO A 348 -6.10 -0.03 -6.22
C PRO A 348 -6.99 0.84 -5.33
N LYS A 349 -6.47 1.95 -4.79
CA LYS A 349 -7.24 2.85 -3.92
C LYS A 349 -8.22 3.68 -4.72
N LEU A 350 -7.82 4.13 -5.90
CA LEU A 350 -8.71 4.81 -6.82
C LEU A 350 -9.79 3.86 -7.36
N SER A 351 -9.40 2.64 -7.77
CA SER A 351 -10.36 1.61 -8.19
C SER A 351 -11.39 1.34 -7.09
N GLU A 352 -10.95 1.23 -5.84
CA GLU A 352 -11.86 0.99 -4.70
C GLU A 352 -12.78 2.18 -4.44
N LEU A 353 -12.28 3.41 -4.56
CA LEU A 353 -13.10 4.62 -4.47
C LEU A 353 -14.15 4.63 -5.58
N HIS A 354 -13.74 4.38 -6.81
CA HIS A 354 -14.63 4.33 -7.98
C HIS A 354 -15.70 3.24 -7.83
N ALA A 355 -15.32 2.04 -7.35
CA ALA A 355 -16.24 0.94 -7.14
C ALA A 355 -17.35 1.27 -6.13
N GLN A 356 -17.12 2.16 -5.15
CA GLN A 356 -18.16 2.59 -4.21
C GLN A 356 -19.27 3.42 -4.85
N TYR A 357 -19.02 4.06 -5.99
CA TYR A 357 -20.04 4.79 -6.76
C TYR A 357 -20.95 3.86 -7.59
N THR A 358 -20.57 2.59 -7.78
CA THR A 358 -21.26 1.66 -8.71
C THR A 358 -22.61 1.09 -8.21
N ALA A 359 -23.27 1.75 -7.26
CA ALA A 359 -24.53 1.30 -6.61
C ALA A 359 -24.49 -0.15 -6.08
N ASN A 360 -23.29 -0.71 -5.85
CA ASN A 360 -23.11 -2.08 -5.40
C ASN A 360 -23.28 -2.19 -3.87
N PRO A 361 -24.33 -2.88 -3.37
CA PRO A 361 -24.60 -2.97 -1.93
C PRO A 361 -23.55 -3.78 -1.14
N LEU A 362 -22.67 -4.52 -1.81
CA LEU A 362 -21.53 -5.21 -1.17
C LEU A 362 -20.37 -4.25 -0.86
N LEU A 363 -20.27 -3.15 -1.62
CA LEU A 363 -19.15 -2.21 -1.59
C LEU A 363 -19.51 -0.87 -0.94
N SER A 364 -20.77 -0.45 -1.01
CA SER A 364 -21.25 0.79 -0.41
C SER A 364 -22.65 0.66 0.20
N HIS A 365 -22.91 1.43 1.27
CA HIS A 365 -24.25 1.60 1.81
C HIS A 365 -24.95 2.77 1.12
N PRO A 366 -26.27 2.68 0.85
CA PRO A 366 -27.03 3.81 0.33
C PRO A 366 -26.86 5.04 1.23
N HIS A 367 -26.54 6.19 0.62
CA HIS A 367 -26.33 7.49 1.29
C HIS A 367 -25.11 7.56 2.23
N GLU A 368 -24.28 6.52 2.33
CA GLU A 368 -22.99 6.63 3.02
C GLU A 368 -21.98 7.34 2.11
N PRO A 369 -21.23 8.34 2.60
CA PRO A 369 -20.13 8.93 1.84
C PRO A 369 -19.09 7.87 1.43
N PRO A 370 -18.54 7.92 0.21
CA PRO A 370 -17.46 7.03 -0.21
C PRO A 370 -16.19 7.23 0.63
N HIS A 371 -15.44 6.15 0.82
CA HIS A 371 -14.26 6.08 1.67
C HIS A 371 -13.02 5.86 0.82
N ILE A 372 -11.93 6.56 1.13
CA ILE A 372 -10.60 6.26 0.59
C ILE A 372 -9.59 6.06 1.72
N TYR A 373 -8.72 5.07 1.55
CA TYR A 373 -7.76 4.65 2.57
C TYR A 373 -6.33 4.89 2.09
N LEU A 374 -5.76 6.03 2.47
CA LEU A 374 -4.41 6.41 2.06
C LEU A 374 -3.37 5.57 2.83
N PRO A 375 -2.31 5.10 2.15
CA PRO A 375 -1.32 4.23 2.79
C PRO A 375 -0.51 5.00 3.85
N ILE A 376 0.00 4.28 4.86
CA ILE A 376 0.86 4.88 5.88
C ILE A 376 2.23 5.13 5.27
N LEU A 377 2.61 6.40 5.14
CA LEU A 377 3.92 6.81 4.62
C LEU A 377 5.01 6.61 5.67
N THR A 378 6.25 6.41 5.22
CA THR A 378 7.41 6.44 6.14
C THR A 378 7.74 7.89 6.47
N GLU A 379 7.18 8.38 7.58
CA GLU A 379 7.20 9.78 7.98
C GLU A 379 7.39 9.95 9.50
N SER A 380 7.72 11.15 9.97
CA SER A 380 7.81 11.42 11.41
C SER A 380 6.45 11.29 12.11
N HIS A 381 6.32 10.30 12.99
CA HIS A 381 5.04 9.96 13.66
C HIS A 381 4.49 11.04 14.60
N ASP A 382 5.35 11.93 15.10
CA ASP A 382 5.04 13.01 16.02
C ASP A 382 4.58 14.30 15.29
N ARG A 383 4.82 14.39 14.00
CA ARG A 383 4.35 15.49 13.14
C ARG A 383 2.95 15.21 12.58
N ARG A 384 2.32 16.26 12.05
CA ARG A 384 1.12 16.16 11.20
C ARG A 384 1.44 15.22 10.02
N THR A 385 0.45 14.47 9.56
CA THR A 385 0.68 13.53 8.45
C THR A 385 1.00 14.27 7.15
N ALA A 386 1.94 13.73 6.38
CA ALA A 386 2.35 14.21 5.08
C ALA A 386 1.18 14.29 4.09
N TRP A 387 0.16 13.44 4.27
CA TRP A 387 -1.08 13.49 3.48
C TRP A 387 -1.86 14.80 3.59
N THR A 388 -1.53 15.70 4.53
CA THR A 388 -2.14 17.04 4.50
C THR A 388 -1.68 17.87 3.31
N HIS A 389 -0.52 17.55 2.73
CA HIS A 389 -0.07 18.16 1.47
C HIS A 389 -0.70 17.44 0.27
N GLY A 390 -1.02 18.20 -0.78
CA GLY A 390 -1.73 17.68 -1.95
C GLY A 390 -3.21 17.37 -1.70
N SER A 391 -3.75 17.70 -0.52
CA SER A 391 -5.17 17.47 -0.21
C SER A 391 -6.10 18.27 -1.13
N SER A 392 -5.70 19.47 -1.55
CA SER A 392 -6.42 20.30 -2.53
C SER A 392 -6.48 19.61 -3.91
N ILE A 393 -5.38 18.98 -4.32
CA ILE A 393 -5.24 18.25 -5.59
C ILE A 393 -6.10 16.99 -5.57
N ARG A 394 -6.04 16.19 -4.50
CA ARG A 394 -6.93 15.02 -4.34
C ARG A 394 -8.39 15.42 -4.29
N LEU A 395 -8.71 16.55 -3.65
CA LEU A 395 -10.08 17.06 -3.60
C LEU A 395 -10.61 17.40 -5.01
N MET A 396 -9.80 18.00 -5.88
CA MET A 396 -10.19 18.18 -7.28
C MET A 396 -10.46 16.85 -7.97
N ALA A 397 -9.59 15.85 -7.76
CA ALA A 397 -9.74 14.53 -8.35
C ALA A 397 -11.02 13.83 -7.89
N TYR A 398 -11.29 13.77 -6.57
CA TYR A 398 -12.52 13.17 -6.06
C TYR A 398 -13.77 13.90 -6.54
N SER A 399 -13.70 15.23 -6.65
CA SER A 399 -14.83 16.04 -7.09
C SER A 399 -15.12 15.82 -8.58
N LEU A 400 -14.09 15.70 -9.42
CA LEU A 400 -14.24 15.31 -10.84
C LEU A 400 -14.87 13.93 -10.97
N LEU A 401 -14.35 12.94 -10.23
CA LEU A 401 -14.91 11.58 -10.23
C LEU A 401 -16.39 11.58 -9.81
N ASN A 402 -16.77 12.42 -8.85
CA ASN A 402 -18.15 12.59 -8.41
C ASN A 402 -19.03 13.28 -9.47
N GLN A 403 -18.51 14.29 -10.19
CA GLN A 403 -19.25 14.94 -11.28
C GLN A 403 -19.52 13.99 -12.45
N HIS A 404 -18.63 13.01 -12.67
CA HIS A 404 -18.78 11.94 -13.65
C HIS A 404 -19.96 11.00 -13.35
N GLN A 405 -20.51 11.05 -12.14
CA GLN A 405 -21.65 10.23 -11.77
C GLN A 405 -22.98 10.94 -12.07
N PRO A 406 -24.07 10.19 -12.35
CA PRO A 406 -25.41 10.74 -12.45
C PRO A 406 -25.78 11.54 -11.18
N PRO A 407 -26.53 12.65 -11.28
CA PRO A 407 -26.83 13.53 -10.15
C PRO A 407 -27.39 12.82 -8.91
N GLN A 408 -28.14 11.72 -9.09
CA GLN A 408 -28.74 10.93 -8.00
C GLN A 408 -27.74 10.06 -7.25
N SER A 409 -26.59 9.77 -7.86
CA SER A 409 -25.50 8.95 -7.31
C SER A 409 -24.35 9.80 -6.78
N ARG A 410 -24.46 11.12 -6.85
CA ARG A 410 -23.43 12.05 -6.35
C ARG A 410 -23.47 12.13 -4.83
N HIS A 411 -22.30 12.31 -4.24
CA HIS A 411 -22.13 12.54 -2.82
C HIS A 411 -21.68 13.97 -2.55
N GLU A 412 -21.97 14.47 -1.34
CA GLU A 412 -21.51 15.79 -0.88
C GLU A 412 -20.08 15.73 -0.31
N THR A 413 -19.65 14.55 0.15
CA THR A 413 -18.38 14.38 0.86
C THR A 413 -17.70 13.05 0.49
N VAL A 414 -16.38 13.02 0.62
CA VAL A 414 -15.54 11.80 0.63
C VAL A 414 -14.85 11.70 1.99
N LEU A 415 -14.69 10.49 2.52
CA LEU A 415 -14.01 10.23 3.80
C LEU A 415 -12.60 9.69 3.57
N GLU A 416 -11.59 10.53 3.80
CA GLU A 416 -10.19 10.07 3.80
C GLU A 416 -9.82 9.44 5.15
N HIS A 417 -9.27 8.22 5.11
CA HIS A 417 -8.68 7.58 6.28
C HIS A 417 -7.17 7.82 6.26
N ILE A 418 -6.70 8.59 7.24
CA ILE A 418 -5.31 8.99 7.39
C ILE A 418 -4.85 8.87 8.85
N ARG A 419 -3.55 8.93 9.06
CA ARG A 419 -2.99 9.06 10.41
C ARG A 419 -3.32 10.44 10.99
N LYS A 420 -3.91 10.46 12.18
CA LYS A 420 -4.12 11.69 12.98
C LYS A 420 -3.52 11.50 14.37
N GLY A 421 -2.26 11.90 14.53
CA GLY A 421 -1.49 11.63 15.74
C GLY A 421 -1.27 10.12 15.93
N ARG A 422 -1.77 9.58 17.05
CA ARG A 422 -1.59 8.18 17.45
C ARG A 422 -2.71 7.22 17.01
N ARG A 423 -3.57 7.63 16.08
CA ARG A 423 -4.67 6.80 15.57
C ARG A 423 -4.87 6.99 14.07
N ILE A 424 -5.50 6.01 13.44
CA ILE A 424 -6.18 6.21 12.15
C ILE A 424 -7.50 6.93 12.39
N ALA A 425 -7.79 7.97 11.61
CA ALA A 425 -9.02 8.73 11.71
C ALA A 425 -9.57 9.07 10.33
N GLN A 426 -10.89 9.22 10.29
CA GLN A 426 -11.61 9.75 9.15
C GLN A 426 -11.49 11.27 9.10
N THR A 427 -11.23 11.80 7.92
CA THR A 427 -11.25 13.23 7.61
C THR A 427 -12.28 13.44 6.51
N PRO A 428 -13.43 14.07 6.81
CA PRO A 428 -14.42 14.39 5.81
C PRO A 428 -13.92 15.53 4.91
N LEU A 429 -14.01 15.32 3.60
CA LEU A 429 -13.68 16.30 2.57
C LEU A 429 -14.96 16.66 1.81
N PRO A 430 -15.50 17.89 1.98
CA PRO A 430 -16.60 18.40 1.19
C PRO A 430 -16.19 18.55 -0.27
N LEU A 431 -16.93 17.90 -1.17
CA LEU A 431 -16.63 17.90 -2.60
C LEU A 431 -16.94 19.28 -3.22
N LEU A 432 -16.14 19.64 -4.21
CA LEU A 432 -16.20 20.94 -4.87
C LEU A 432 -17.41 21.01 -5.80
N SER A 433 -18.02 22.21 -5.86
CA SER A 433 -19.02 22.52 -6.86
C SER A 433 -18.40 22.57 -8.26
N PRO A 434 -19.18 22.40 -9.34
CA PRO A 434 -18.67 22.60 -10.71
C PRO A 434 -18.04 23.97 -10.91
N ARG A 435 -18.58 25.02 -10.28
CA ARG A 435 -18.02 26.38 -10.32
C ARG A 435 -16.64 26.46 -9.66
N ASP A 436 -16.44 25.77 -8.53
CA ASP A 436 -15.15 25.74 -7.85
C ASP A 436 -14.12 24.93 -8.63
N LEU A 437 -14.53 23.84 -9.28
CA LEU A 437 -13.68 23.08 -10.19
C LEU A 437 -13.23 23.92 -11.39
N ALA A 438 -14.16 24.65 -12.03
CA ALA A 438 -13.87 25.53 -13.15
C ALA A 438 -12.89 26.67 -12.80
N ARG A 439 -12.73 27.00 -11.52
CA ARG A 439 -11.72 27.95 -11.04
C ARG A 439 -10.41 27.27 -10.64
N LYS A 440 -10.48 26.13 -9.94
CA LYS A 440 -9.29 25.47 -9.36
C LYS A 440 -8.48 24.70 -10.39
N LEU A 441 -9.10 24.07 -11.39
CA LEU A 441 -8.39 23.31 -12.42
C LEU A 441 -7.52 24.24 -13.30
N PRO A 442 -8.02 25.37 -13.84
CA PRO A 442 -7.17 26.30 -14.59
C PRO A 442 -6.07 26.93 -13.73
N ALA A 443 -6.34 27.22 -12.45
CA ALA A 443 -5.31 27.72 -11.53
C ALA A 443 -4.19 26.69 -11.31
N PHE A 444 -4.54 25.40 -11.21
CA PHE A 444 -3.55 24.32 -11.16
C PHE A 444 -2.73 24.24 -12.46
N VAL A 445 -3.38 24.30 -13.63
CA VAL A 445 -2.70 24.33 -14.93
C VAL A 445 -1.75 25.52 -15.03
N SER A 446 -2.20 26.71 -14.61
CA SER A 446 -1.39 27.93 -14.59
C SER A 446 -0.15 27.76 -13.71
N LEU A 447 -0.30 27.23 -12.48
CA LEU A 447 0.83 26.96 -11.60
C LEU A 447 1.84 26.00 -12.23
N VAL A 448 1.38 24.89 -12.83
CA VAL A 448 2.28 23.94 -13.47
C VAL A 448 2.99 24.58 -14.67
N ASN A 449 2.28 25.40 -15.48
CA ASN A 449 2.89 26.12 -16.60
C ASN A 449 3.90 27.19 -16.13
N SER A 450 3.64 27.88 -15.02
CA SER A 450 4.60 28.81 -14.39
C SER A 450 5.86 28.07 -13.92
N ILE A 451 5.69 26.86 -13.37
CA ILE A 451 6.83 26.00 -13.04
C ILE A 451 7.56 25.59 -14.32
N ILE A 452 6.86 25.09 -15.35
CA ILE A 452 7.49 24.70 -16.62
C ILE A 452 8.28 25.86 -17.22
N THR A 453 7.70 27.05 -17.31
CA THR A 453 8.35 28.26 -17.88
C THR A 453 9.53 28.77 -17.05
N SER A 454 9.49 28.59 -15.72
CA SER A 454 10.64 28.91 -14.85
C SER A 454 11.85 27.98 -15.09
N HIS A 455 11.66 26.88 -15.81
CA HIS A 455 12.71 25.95 -16.22
C HIS A 455 12.93 26.05 -17.75
N SER A 456 14.19 26.09 -18.22
CA SER A 456 14.47 26.14 -19.67
C SER A 456 14.10 24.85 -20.39
N ASP A 457 14.00 24.87 -21.73
CA ASP A 457 13.66 23.73 -22.61
C ASP A 457 14.43 22.42 -22.36
N GLU A 458 15.62 22.46 -21.74
CA GLU A 458 16.43 21.28 -21.40
C GLU A 458 16.18 20.68 -19.99
N SER A 459 15.14 21.12 -19.26
CA SER A 459 14.92 20.59 -17.90
C SER A 459 14.34 19.17 -17.92
N SER A 460 14.89 18.29 -17.08
CA SER A 460 14.33 16.95 -16.94
C SER A 460 12.90 17.03 -16.39
N ASN A 461 11.99 16.21 -16.93
CA ASN A 461 10.59 16.07 -16.50
C ASN A 461 10.44 15.99 -14.97
N MET A 462 11.41 15.36 -14.31
CA MET A 462 11.46 15.19 -12.86
C MET A 462 11.60 16.52 -12.08
N THR A 463 12.30 17.49 -12.67
CA THR A 463 12.57 18.80 -12.07
C THR A 463 11.27 19.56 -11.85
N ILE A 464 10.35 19.51 -12.81
CA ILE A 464 9.03 20.15 -12.76
C ILE A 464 8.22 19.65 -11.55
N TRP A 465 8.09 18.33 -11.38
CA TRP A 465 7.25 17.76 -10.32
C TRP A 465 7.88 17.89 -8.93
N LYS A 466 9.21 17.94 -8.83
CA LYS A 466 9.90 18.29 -7.59
C LYS A 466 9.65 19.74 -7.19
N SER A 467 9.72 20.65 -8.16
CA SER A 467 9.41 22.08 -7.96
C SER A 467 7.97 22.26 -7.51
N LEU A 468 7.01 21.58 -8.16
CA LEU A 468 5.60 21.60 -7.75
C LEU A 468 5.42 21.07 -6.32
N ALA A 469 6.03 19.93 -6.00
CA ALA A 469 5.93 19.35 -4.66
C ALA A 469 6.52 20.26 -3.58
N LEU A 470 7.67 20.89 -3.84
CA LEU A 470 8.26 21.85 -2.90
C LEU A 470 7.42 23.12 -2.79
N HIS A 471 6.94 23.68 -3.90
CA HIS A 471 6.07 24.85 -3.89
C HIS A 471 4.82 24.59 -3.04
N GLU A 472 4.11 23.49 -3.28
CA GLU A 472 2.91 23.08 -2.51
C GLU A 472 3.22 22.88 -1.02
N ILE A 473 4.42 22.45 -0.65
CA ILE A 473 4.80 22.29 0.77
C ILE A 473 5.12 23.64 1.41
N LEU A 474 5.88 24.49 0.72
CA LEU A 474 6.41 25.74 1.25
C LEU A 474 5.40 26.89 1.24
N SER A 475 4.43 26.89 0.32
CA SER A 475 3.32 27.86 0.28
C SER A 475 2.47 27.83 1.54
N HIS A 476 2.38 26.65 2.19
CA HIS A 476 1.68 26.46 3.45
C HIS A 476 2.55 26.75 4.71
N MET A 477 3.77 27.25 4.53
CA MET A 477 4.69 27.62 5.61
C MET A 477 4.90 29.14 5.63
N GLY A 478 4.92 29.73 6.82
CA GLY A 478 5.31 31.14 6.98
C GLY A 478 6.79 31.35 6.63
N PRO A 479 7.20 32.55 6.18
CA PRO A 479 8.57 32.81 5.70
C PRO A 479 9.67 32.42 6.70
N ALA A 480 9.41 32.55 8.01
CA ALA A 480 10.37 32.20 9.07
C ALA A 480 10.53 30.68 9.31
N ASP A 481 9.51 29.89 8.97
CA ASP A 481 9.49 28.43 9.15
C ASP A 481 10.05 27.68 7.92
N ARG A 482 10.17 28.37 6.78
CA ARG A 482 10.67 27.78 5.53
C ARG A 482 12.15 27.40 5.67
N PRO A 483 12.55 26.18 5.25
CA PRO A 483 13.96 25.82 5.15
C PRO A 483 14.73 26.78 4.25
N SER A 484 15.96 27.14 4.61
CA SER A 484 16.77 28.02 3.78
C SER A 484 17.06 27.40 2.40
N PRO A 485 17.23 28.22 1.34
CA PRO A 485 17.56 27.73 0.00
C PRO A 485 18.76 26.77 -0.01
N GLY A 486 19.82 27.10 0.75
CA GLY A 486 21.01 26.24 0.86
C GLY A 486 20.71 24.88 1.51
N ARG A 487 19.75 24.82 2.45
CA ARG A 487 19.30 23.56 3.07
C ARG A 487 18.55 22.70 2.07
N LEU A 488 17.64 23.28 1.29
CA LEU A 488 16.91 22.56 0.24
C LEU A 488 17.82 22.11 -0.90
N ARG A 489 18.79 22.93 -1.31
CA ARG A 489 19.79 22.51 -2.31
C ARG A 489 20.57 21.29 -1.84
N ARG A 490 20.98 21.24 -0.56
CA ARG A 490 21.64 20.04 0.00
C ARG A 490 20.69 18.83 0.03
N PHE A 491 19.46 19.04 0.46
CA PHE A 491 18.43 17.99 0.49
C PHE A 491 18.20 17.39 -0.90
N LEU A 492 17.98 18.23 -1.91
CA LEU A 492 17.78 17.79 -3.29
C LEU A 492 19.04 17.13 -3.90
N ALA A 493 20.23 17.54 -3.49
CA ALA A 493 21.47 16.94 -3.99
C ALA A 493 21.85 15.63 -3.29
N ARG A 494 21.44 15.42 -2.03
CA ARG A 494 21.97 14.34 -1.16
C ARG A 494 20.91 13.46 -0.50
N ASP A 495 19.62 13.76 -0.68
CA ASP A 495 18.48 13.19 0.05
C ASP A 495 18.50 13.46 1.58
N TYR A 496 19.28 14.43 2.05
CA TYR A 496 19.26 14.94 3.43
C TYR A 496 20.01 16.27 3.58
N CYS A 497 19.64 17.06 4.58
CA CYS A 497 20.10 18.44 4.76
C CYS A 497 21.49 18.58 5.42
N GLY A 498 21.88 17.61 6.26
CA GLY A 498 22.98 17.73 7.22
C GLY A 498 24.12 16.72 7.04
N GLU A 499 24.78 16.34 8.14
CA GLU A 499 25.84 15.32 8.16
C GLU A 499 25.31 13.88 8.24
N LYS A 500 24.05 13.75 8.64
CA LYS A 500 23.33 12.49 8.82
C LYS A 500 21.91 12.66 8.29
N LEU A 501 21.24 11.55 8.04
CA LEU A 501 19.85 11.53 7.67
C LEU A 501 18.97 11.68 8.91
N GLU A 502 18.07 12.66 8.93
CA GLU A 502 17.18 12.92 10.05
C GLU A 502 15.70 12.71 9.70
N TRP A 503 14.85 12.59 10.72
CA TRP A 503 13.41 12.42 10.55
C TRP A 503 12.73 13.62 9.90
N GLU A 504 13.32 14.81 9.99
CA GLU A 504 12.89 15.98 9.22
C GLU A 504 13.07 15.77 7.71
N ASP A 505 14.21 15.21 7.28
CA ASP A 505 14.46 14.90 5.88
C ASP A 505 13.52 13.79 5.39
N ILE A 506 13.32 12.74 6.21
CA ILE A 506 12.40 11.63 5.92
C ILE A 506 10.96 12.14 5.78
N HIS A 507 10.54 13.03 6.67
CA HIS A 507 9.21 13.62 6.61
C HIS A 507 9.03 14.49 5.36
N LEU A 508 10.05 15.27 4.97
CA LEU A 508 10.00 16.06 3.74
C LEU A 508 9.86 15.17 2.50
N HIS A 509 10.56 14.03 2.43
CA HIS A 509 10.34 13.04 1.36
C HIS A 509 8.90 12.54 1.34
N ALA A 510 8.33 12.20 2.51
CA ALA A 510 6.96 11.74 2.60
C ALA A 510 5.95 12.82 2.15
N GLN A 511 6.18 14.09 2.51
CA GLN A 511 5.36 15.22 2.06
C GLN A 511 5.42 15.37 0.54
N MET A 512 6.61 15.34 -0.05
CA MET A 512 6.77 15.43 -1.50
C MET A 512 6.11 14.25 -2.22
N GLY A 513 6.30 13.02 -1.71
CA GLY A 513 5.65 11.82 -2.24
C GLY A 513 4.12 11.90 -2.17
N ALA A 514 3.56 12.46 -1.10
CA ALA A 514 2.11 12.67 -0.97
C ALA A 514 1.57 13.64 -2.02
N VAL A 515 2.29 14.74 -2.31
CA VAL A 515 1.89 15.70 -3.37
C VAL A 515 1.94 15.04 -4.74
N VAL A 516 3.05 14.40 -5.10
CA VAL A 516 3.18 13.78 -6.43
C VAL A 516 2.18 12.63 -6.62
N TYR A 517 1.94 11.81 -5.60
CA TYR A 517 0.86 10.81 -5.65
C TYR A 517 -0.51 11.45 -5.87
N SER A 518 -0.78 12.59 -5.24
CA SER A 518 -2.04 13.32 -5.40
C SER A 518 -2.23 13.83 -6.82
N VAL A 519 -1.17 14.33 -7.47
CA VAL A 519 -1.17 14.71 -8.89
C VAL A 519 -1.43 13.50 -9.78
N ARG A 520 -0.82 12.35 -9.47
CA ARG A 520 -1.05 11.10 -10.21
C ARG A 520 -2.51 10.65 -10.15
N LEU A 521 -3.10 10.71 -8.96
CA LEU A 521 -4.51 10.39 -8.75
C LEU A 521 -5.42 11.33 -9.58
N LEU A 522 -5.11 12.63 -9.60
CA LEU A 522 -5.82 13.59 -10.48
C LEU A 522 -5.68 13.22 -11.95
N GLY A 523 -4.47 12.89 -12.42
CA GLY A 523 -4.23 12.49 -13.81
C GLY A 523 -4.99 11.23 -14.21
N GLU A 524 -5.05 10.22 -13.32
CA GLU A 524 -5.81 8.99 -13.57
C GLU A 524 -7.32 9.26 -13.63
N VAL A 525 -7.86 10.11 -12.75
CA VAL A 525 -9.27 10.53 -12.83
C VAL A 525 -9.54 11.32 -14.11
N VAL A 526 -8.68 12.24 -14.49
CA VAL A 526 -8.82 13.02 -15.74
C VAL A 526 -8.86 12.09 -16.95
N ALA A 527 -7.99 11.08 -17.00
CA ALA A 527 -8.00 10.10 -18.08
C ALA A 527 -9.30 9.28 -18.14
N ILE A 528 -9.88 8.91 -16.99
CA ILE A 528 -11.17 8.22 -16.91
C ILE A 528 -12.29 9.12 -17.47
N VAL A 529 -12.34 10.37 -17.01
CA VAL A 529 -13.42 11.29 -17.33
C VAL A 529 -13.36 11.74 -18.80
N ASP A 530 -12.17 12.05 -19.32
CA ASP A 530 -11.98 12.47 -20.72
C ASP A 530 -12.22 11.30 -21.71
N GLY A 531 -11.93 10.06 -21.30
CA GLY A 531 -12.06 8.86 -22.14
C GLY A 531 -13.50 8.39 -22.38
N ASP A 532 -14.46 8.80 -21.55
CA ASP A 532 -15.86 8.32 -21.60
C ASP A 532 -16.72 9.10 -22.62
N GLY A 533 -16.28 10.28 -23.06
CA GLY A 533 -17.00 11.12 -24.03
C GLY A 533 -18.29 11.77 -23.52
N ASP A 534 -18.64 11.54 -22.25
CA ASP A 534 -19.78 12.18 -21.58
C ASP A 534 -19.46 13.64 -21.24
N GLN A 535 -20.40 14.54 -21.53
CA GLN A 535 -20.24 15.97 -21.23
C GLN A 535 -20.38 16.22 -19.73
N LEU A 536 -19.36 16.84 -19.13
CA LEU A 536 -19.43 17.27 -17.74
C LEU A 536 -20.33 18.50 -17.58
N GLU A 537 -21.06 18.54 -16.46
CA GLU A 537 -21.82 19.73 -16.09
C GLU A 537 -20.91 20.95 -15.90
N GLY A 538 -21.38 22.12 -16.34
CA GLY A 538 -20.70 23.40 -16.10
C GLY A 538 -19.54 23.71 -17.05
N GLY A 539 -19.40 23.00 -18.17
CA GLY A 539 -18.37 23.27 -19.18
C GLY A 539 -16.96 22.93 -18.70
N LEU A 540 -16.83 21.90 -17.86
CA LEU A 540 -15.55 21.48 -17.29
C LEU A 540 -14.65 20.75 -18.29
N ASP A 541 -15.17 20.32 -19.44
CA ASP A 541 -14.46 19.52 -20.43
C ASP A 541 -13.15 20.17 -20.90
N ASP A 542 -13.16 21.48 -21.13
CA ASP A 542 -11.96 22.21 -21.56
C ASP A 542 -10.91 22.25 -20.44
N ALA A 543 -11.31 22.49 -19.20
CA ALA A 543 -10.40 22.48 -18.06
C ALA A 543 -9.83 21.07 -17.79
N VAL A 544 -10.64 20.02 -17.94
CA VAL A 544 -10.20 18.63 -17.82
C VAL A 544 -9.18 18.29 -18.93
N ARG A 545 -9.44 18.73 -20.16
CA ARG A 545 -8.51 18.53 -21.28
C ARG A 545 -7.20 19.29 -21.11
N GLU A 546 -7.23 20.51 -20.57
CA GLU A 546 -6.02 21.28 -20.25
C GLU A 546 -5.17 20.59 -19.18
N VAL A 547 -5.81 20.13 -18.09
CA VAL A 547 -5.13 19.33 -17.06
C VAL A 547 -4.57 18.05 -17.67
N GLY A 548 -5.35 17.36 -18.50
CA GLY A 548 -4.93 16.18 -19.25
C GLY A 548 -3.72 16.45 -20.12
N GLY A 549 -3.69 17.58 -20.84
CA GLY A 549 -2.55 18.01 -21.65
C GLY A 549 -1.28 18.19 -20.83
N VAL A 550 -1.36 18.82 -19.66
CA VAL A 550 -0.19 19.02 -18.78
C VAL A 550 0.28 17.71 -18.14
N LEU A 551 -0.64 16.80 -17.78
CA LEU A 551 -0.32 15.55 -17.09
C LEU A 551 0.05 14.39 -18.04
N ASN A 552 -0.49 14.35 -19.26
CA ASN A 552 -0.33 13.24 -20.22
C ASN A 552 0.74 13.48 -21.30
N THR A 553 1.46 14.60 -21.29
CA THR A 553 2.54 14.94 -22.25
C THR A 553 3.81 14.07 -22.14
N GLY A 554 3.76 12.91 -21.47
CA GLY A 554 4.94 12.11 -21.12
C GLY A 554 5.84 12.77 -20.07
N LEU A 555 5.44 13.95 -19.58
CA LEU A 555 6.14 14.70 -18.54
C LEU A 555 5.95 14.09 -17.16
N PHE A 556 4.81 13.44 -16.87
CA PHE A 556 4.58 12.88 -15.54
C PHE A 556 5.35 11.56 -15.35
N PRO A 557 6.24 11.46 -14.35
CA PRO A 557 7.06 10.27 -14.17
C PRO A 557 6.22 9.08 -13.66
N PRO A 558 6.59 7.86 -14.04
CA PRO A 558 5.93 6.66 -13.52
C PRO A 558 6.20 6.49 -12.02
N LEU A 559 5.30 5.80 -11.33
CA LEU A 559 5.33 5.63 -9.87
C LEU A 559 6.60 4.92 -9.40
N ARG A 560 7.21 4.06 -10.23
CA ARG A 560 8.51 3.45 -9.95
C ARG A 560 9.64 4.46 -9.74
N VAL A 561 9.50 5.68 -10.26
CA VAL A 561 10.46 6.77 -10.09
C VAL A 561 10.04 7.70 -8.95
N VAL A 562 8.74 7.91 -8.76
CA VAL A 562 8.16 8.74 -7.68
C VAL A 562 8.27 8.08 -6.30
N GLY A 563 8.08 6.77 -6.23
CA GLY A 563 8.03 5.98 -5.00
C GLY A 563 9.41 5.59 -4.45
N VAL A 564 10.50 6.05 -5.06
CA VAL A 564 11.86 5.81 -4.55
C VAL A 564 12.17 6.85 -3.48
N MET A 565 12.39 6.38 -2.25
CA MET A 565 12.65 7.28 -1.12
C MET A 565 14.03 7.96 -1.16
N ARG A 566 14.99 7.43 -1.96
CA ARG A 566 16.37 7.93 -2.12
C ARG A 566 16.90 7.73 -3.53
N GLY A 567 17.73 8.65 -4.02
CA GLY A 567 18.13 8.68 -5.43
C GLY A 567 17.03 9.24 -6.35
N TRP A 568 15.85 9.54 -5.79
CA TRP A 568 14.85 10.36 -6.46
C TRP A 568 15.38 11.77 -6.69
N LEU A 569 16.16 12.33 -5.75
CA LEU A 569 16.59 13.72 -5.80
C LEU A 569 17.91 13.93 -6.56
N GLY A 570 18.90 13.03 -6.41
CA GLY A 570 20.26 13.17 -6.93
C GLY A 570 20.58 12.34 -8.17
N GLY A 571 19.96 12.66 -9.31
CA GLY A 571 20.49 12.26 -10.63
C GLY A 571 21.55 13.26 -11.10
N ALA A 572 22.52 12.83 -11.90
CA ALA A 572 23.57 13.70 -12.47
C ALA A 572 23.02 14.85 -13.36
N ASP A 573 21.73 14.81 -13.67
CA ASP A 573 21.03 15.66 -14.64
C ASP A 573 19.95 16.57 -14.01
N VAL A 574 19.90 16.67 -12.67
CA VAL A 574 18.92 17.52 -11.97
C VAL A 574 19.58 18.84 -11.57
N ASP A 575 19.16 19.96 -12.17
CA ASP A 575 19.59 21.29 -11.77
C ASP A 575 18.88 21.72 -10.47
N VAL A 576 19.47 21.29 -9.36
CA VAL A 576 19.02 21.59 -8.00
C VAL A 576 18.97 23.10 -7.71
N GLY A 577 19.85 23.89 -8.34
CA GLY A 577 19.85 25.34 -8.19
C GLY A 577 18.55 25.94 -8.73
N ARG A 578 18.18 25.56 -9.96
CA ARG A 578 16.96 26.02 -10.62
C ARG A 578 15.68 25.65 -9.88
N ILE A 579 15.58 24.42 -9.37
CA ILE A 579 14.39 24.01 -8.58
C ILE A 579 14.17 24.98 -7.42
N VAL A 580 15.22 25.22 -6.63
CA VAL A 580 15.10 26.06 -5.44
C VAL A 580 14.84 27.50 -5.83
N ASP A 581 15.59 28.05 -6.79
CA ASP A 581 15.47 29.45 -7.17
C ASP A 581 14.12 29.75 -7.84
N GLY A 582 13.62 28.83 -8.68
CA GLY A 582 12.30 28.92 -9.30
C GLY A 582 11.16 28.86 -8.28
N VAL A 583 11.19 27.90 -7.35
CA VAL A 583 10.17 27.79 -6.29
C VAL A 583 10.13 29.04 -5.41
N PHE A 584 11.30 29.56 -4.99
CA PHE A 584 11.35 30.80 -4.20
C PHE A 584 11.00 32.04 -5.03
N GLY A 585 11.12 32.01 -6.36
CA GLY A 585 10.56 33.03 -7.25
C GLY A 585 9.04 33.07 -7.14
N LEU A 586 8.40 31.92 -7.41
CA LEU A 586 6.93 31.79 -7.38
C LEU A 586 6.32 32.18 -6.02
N LEU A 587 6.94 31.76 -4.91
CA LEU A 587 6.46 32.11 -3.57
C LEU A 587 6.54 33.61 -3.27
N ARG A 588 7.47 34.33 -3.89
CA ARG A 588 7.57 35.80 -3.71
C ARG A 588 6.53 36.53 -4.54
N ASP A 589 6.24 36.03 -5.74
CA ASP A 589 5.22 36.63 -6.61
C ASP A 589 3.82 36.52 -5.98
N GLU A 590 3.51 35.39 -5.31
CA GLU A 590 2.27 35.21 -4.53
C GLU A 590 2.17 36.18 -3.33
N GLU A 591 3.29 36.41 -2.61
CA GLU A 591 3.33 37.33 -1.46
C GLU A 591 3.17 38.81 -1.86
N VAL A 592 3.43 39.15 -3.12
CA VAL A 592 3.22 40.51 -3.66
C VAL A 592 1.78 40.69 -4.14
N ASP A 593 1.15 39.66 -4.72
CA ASP A 593 -0.23 39.70 -5.23
C ASP A 593 -1.27 39.79 -4.09
N ASP A 594 -1.04 39.11 -2.96
CA ASP A 594 -1.88 39.23 -1.75
C ASP A 594 -1.76 40.61 -1.07
N GLY A 595 -0.75 41.42 -1.43
CA GLY A 595 -0.48 42.74 -0.83
C GLY A 595 -1.26 43.90 -1.45
N ASP A 596 -1.83 43.73 -2.65
CA ASP A 596 -2.50 44.81 -3.39
C ASP A 596 -4.05 44.78 -3.24
N ASP A 597 -4.64 43.69 -2.75
CA ASP A 597 -6.11 43.54 -2.63
C ASP A 597 -6.69 43.99 -1.27
N ASP A 598 -5.87 44.14 -0.21
CA ASP A 598 -6.34 44.53 1.13
C ASP A 598 -6.39 46.06 1.37
N ASP A 599 -5.76 46.88 0.51
CA ASP A 599 -5.65 48.33 0.72
C ASP A 599 -6.82 49.17 0.18
N GLN A 600 -7.88 48.56 -0.37
CA GLN A 600 -9.03 49.29 -0.93
C GLN A 600 -10.38 49.09 -0.21
N GLN A 601 -10.46 48.33 0.89
CA GLN A 601 -11.73 48.18 1.63
C GLN A 601 -11.79 48.80 3.04
N GLU A 602 -10.69 49.36 3.58
CA GLU A 602 -10.69 49.96 4.93
C GLU A 602 -10.70 51.50 5.01
N GLN A 603 -11.02 52.22 3.93
CA GLN A 603 -11.13 53.70 3.95
C GLN A 603 -12.56 54.27 3.88
N GLN A 604 -13.59 53.48 4.22
CA GLN A 604 -14.95 54.01 4.40
C GLN A 604 -15.60 53.56 5.71
N GLN A 605 -14.96 53.85 6.85
CA GLN A 605 -15.69 54.07 8.12
C GLN A 605 -14.80 54.71 9.20
N ALA A 606 -14.25 55.89 8.91
CA ALA A 606 -13.66 56.75 9.92
C ALA A 606 -14.36 58.12 9.89
N ASN A 607 -15.50 58.21 10.56
CA ASN A 607 -16.01 59.47 11.09
C ASN A 607 -17.01 59.17 12.23
N ILE A 608 -16.51 59.18 13.46
CA ILE A 608 -17.04 59.94 14.61
C ILE A 608 -16.07 59.71 15.79
N SER A 609 -15.68 60.83 16.40
CA SER A 609 -14.67 61.00 17.46
C SER A 609 -15.32 60.84 18.87
N PRO A 610 -14.59 60.97 20.01
CA PRO A 610 -14.46 59.91 21.00
C PRO A 610 -15.12 60.24 22.36
N ASN A 611 -15.31 59.23 23.22
CA ASN A 611 -15.16 59.48 24.66
C ASN A 611 -14.71 58.24 25.47
N GLU A 612 -13.51 58.40 26.03
CA GLU A 612 -12.95 58.00 27.33
C GLU A 612 -13.32 56.68 28.04
N ASN A 613 -12.22 55.99 28.41
CA ASN A 613 -11.95 55.19 29.62
C ASN A 613 -12.80 53.94 29.88
N ASN A 614 -12.19 52.75 29.75
CA ASN A 614 -11.45 52.16 30.87
C ASN A 614 -10.73 50.86 30.47
N SER A 615 -9.61 50.65 31.13
CA SER A 615 -8.83 49.43 31.24
C SER A 615 -9.66 48.21 31.69
N GLU A 616 -9.38 47.04 31.11
CA GLU A 616 -8.90 45.82 31.80
C GLU A 616 -9.25 44.55 31.02
N GLU A 617 -8.28 43.64 31.01
CA GLU A 617 -8.35 42.28 30.50
C GLU A 617 -9.52 41.49 31.11
N SER A 618 -10.26 40.76 30.27
CA SER A 618 -10.82 39.48 30.70
C SER A 618 -11.01 38.49 29.55
N SER A 619 -10.30 37.38 29.68
CA SER A 619 -10.70 36.04 29.23
C SER A 619 -12.20 35.84 29.41
N TRP A 620 -12.92 35.23 28.44
CA TRP A 620 -13.85 34.13 28.71
C TRP A 620 -14.15 33.32 27.44
N THR A 621 -13.86 32.03 27.56
CA THR A 621 -14.57 30.92 26.92
C THR A 621 -16.09 31.01 27.10
N THR A 622 -16.90 30.65 26.09
CA THR A 622 -18.25 30.08 26.27
C THR A 622 -18.72 29.48 24.92
N THR A 623 -18.82 28.15 24.81
CA THR A 623 -20.03 27.30 24.96
C THR A 623 -20.88 27.12 23.70
N LEU A 624 -21.03 25.84 23.35
CA LEU A 624 -22.15 25.26 22.61
C LEU A 624 -23.43 25.26 23.48
N PRO A 625 -24.64 25.46 22.90
CA PRO A 625 -25.90 25.16 23.56
C PRO A 625 -26.39 23.75 23.23
N GLY A 626 -26.85 23.04 24.26
CA GLY A 626 -27.51 21.74 24.16
C GLY A 626 -29.04 21.83 24.05
N LYS A 627 -29.69 20.66 24.01
CA LYS A 627 -31.09 20.41 24.41
C LYS A 627 -31.20 18.93 24.85
N GLN A 628 -31.36 18.70 26.15
CA GLN A 628 -32.64 18.49 26.87
C GLN A 628 -33.08 17.03 26.92
N ARG A 629 -32.98 16.42 28.11
CA ARG A 629 -33.91 15.39 28.58
C ARG A 629 -34.28 15.67 30.04
N GLN A 630 -35.60 15.65 30.27
CA GLN A 630 -36.30 15.54 31.56
C GLN A 630 -35.67 14.40 32.40
N GLY A 631 -35.63 14.40 33.73
CA GLY A 631 -36.47 15.00 34.75
C GLY A 631 -36.85 13.90 35.76
N GLN A 632 -36.80 14.23 37.05
CA GLN A 632 -37.17 13.43 38.25
C GLN A 632 -36.12 12.40 38.71
N GLY A 633 -35.72 12.33 39.99
CA GLY A 633 -36.08 13.10 41.18
C GLY A 633 -35.57 12.35 42.42
N GLN A 634 -35.07 13.11 43.41
CA GLN A 634 -34.96 12.81 44.86
C GLN A 634 -34.20 11.52 45.28
N GLY A 635 -33.29 11.49 46.26
CA GLY A 635 -32.88 12.45 47.27
C GLY A 635 -32.30 11.67 48.46
N GLN A 636 -31.19 12.18 49.02
CA GLN A 636 -30.64 11.94 50.37
C GLN A 636 -30.08 10.52 50.66
N GLY A 637 -28.93 10.35 51.33
CA GLY A 637 -28.02 11.28 51.96
C GLY A 637 -26.96 10.54 52.79
N GLN A 638 -25.98 11.32 53.28
CA GLN A 638 -24.92 11.03 54.26
C GLN A 638 -23.60 10.44 53.71
N ARG A 639 -22.59 11.28 53.47
CA ARG A 639 -21.60 11.87 54.41
C ARG A 639 -20.57 10.84 54.95
N ARG A 640 -19.32 10.94 54.46
CA ARG A 640 -18.13 11.28 55.29
C ARG A 640 -16.92 11.65 54.41
N LYS A 641 -16.31 12.80 54.75
CA LYS A 641 -15.08 13.43 54.21
C LYS A 641 -13.85 12.62 54.67
N ARG A 642 -12.76 12.41 53.88
CA ARG A 642 -11.60 13.30 53.58
C ARG A 642 -11.04 13.98 54.87
N LYS A 643 -9.74 13.99 55.20
CA LYS A 643 -8.45 14.24 54.49
C LYS A 643 -7.30 14.00 55.52
N THR A 644 -6.11 13.48 55.17
CA THR A 644 -4.78 14.18 55.02
C THR A 644 -4.47 15.23 56.11
N SER A 645 -3.28 15.42 56.70
CA SER A 645 -1.86 15.28 56.29
C SER A 645 -0.89 15.55 57.48
N ASP A 646 0.42 15.34 57.27
CA ASP A 646 1.62 16.14 57.72
C ASP A 646 2.80 15.24 58.23
N VAL A 647 3.93 15.09 57.50
CA VAL A 647 5.18 15.92 57.37
C VAL A 647 6.11 15.80 58.60
N SER A 648 7.32 15.20 58.51
CA SER A 648 8.64 15.86 58.26
C SER A 648 9.78 14.80 58.32
N VAL A 649 10.63 14.62 57.28
CA VAL A 649 12.02 15.09 57.02
C VAL A 649 13.09 14.81 58.11
N SER A 650 14.09 13.99 57.77
CA SER A 650 15.53 14.21 58.04
C SER A 650 16.42 13.25 57.21
N THR A 651 17.69 13.61 57.04
CA THR A 651 18.62 13.42 55.90
C THR A 651 19.80 12.44 56.14
N ALA A 652 20.14 11.63 55.10
CA ALA A 652 21.48 11.18 54.56
C ALA A 652 22.60 10.62 55.51
N PRO A 653 23.79 10.11 55.06
CA PRO A 653 24.36 9.93 53.70
C PRO A 653 25.19 8.62 53.38
N VAL A 654 25.35 8.34 52.06
CA VAL A 654 26.55 7.99 51.21
C VAL A 654 27.74 7.10 51.70
N GLN A 655 28.17 6.17 50.81
CA GLN A 655 29.56 5.75 50.37
C GLN A 655 29.71 4.21 50.28
N SER A 656 29.83 3.54 49.13
CA SER A 656 30.90 3.48 48.09
C SER A 656 32.22 2.81 48.51
N LYS A 657 32.55 1.65 47.89
CA LYS A 657 33.86 1.25 47.30
C LYS A 657 33.95 -0.29 47.14
N GLN A 658 34.10 -0.80 45.90
CA GLN A 658 35.36 -1.31 45.28
C GLN A 658 35.93 -2.56 46.00
N ARG A 659 36.40 -3.66 45.39
CA ARG A 659 37.02 -3.92 44.07
C ARG A 659 37.41 -5.43 44.02
N ARG A 660 37.40 -6.03 42.82
CA ARG A 660 38.28 -7.14 42.32
C ARG A 660 38.16 -8.51 43.02
N ALA A 661 38.23 -9.67 42.36
CA ALA A 661 39.04 -10.11 41.23
C ALA A 661 38.38 -11.31 40.48
N LYS A 662 38.47 -11.34 39.14
CA LYS A 662 39.13 -12.35 38.27
C LYS A 662 38.85 -13.82 38.65
N GLU A 663 38.08 -14.57 37.86
CA GLU A 663 38.40 -15.13 36.54
C GLU A 663 39.42 -16.29 36.59
N LYS A 664 39.04 -17.38 35.88
CA LYS A 664 39.72 -18.67 35.63
C LYS A 664 39.31 -19.80 36.56
N GLU A 665 39.06 -21.03 36.14
CA GLU A 665 39.02 -21.70 34.83
C GLU A 665 38.69 -23.16 35.16
N LYS A 666 37.61 -23.72 34.62
CA LYS A 666 37.49 -25.17 34.40
C LYS A 666 36.67 -25.40 33.14
N GLN A 667 37.40 -25.60 32.06
CA GLN A 667 36.92 -25.97 30.74
C GLN A 667 36.79 -27.50 30.65
N LYS A 668 35.92 -27.94 29.74
CA LYS A 668 35.75 -29.28 29.12
C LYS A 668 34.84 -30.29 29.85
N GLN A 669 33.61 -30.46 29.35
CA GLN A 669 33.26 -31.52 28.38
C GLN A 669 31.75 -31.51 28.00
N LYS A 670 31.45 -31.95 26.76
CA LYS A 670 30.16 -32.13 26.04
C LYS A 670 29.67 -30.89 25.27
N LYS A 671 29.95 -30.82 23.95
CA LYS A 671 29.09 -31.31 22.83
C LYS A 671 27.69 -30.67 22.93
N GLY A 672 27.28 -29.68 22.13
CA GLY A 672 27.26 -29.64 20.67
C GLY A 672 25.85 -30.04 20.21
N VAL A 673 24.93 -29.08 20.01
CA VAL A 673 23.62 -29.28 19.35
C VAL A 673 23.19 -27.97 18.65
N GLN A 674 22.97 -28.09 17.34
CA GLN A 674 22.31 -27.14 16.44
C GLN A 674 20.91 -26.77 16.93
N GLY A 675 20.52 -25.50 16.77
CA GLY A 675 19.13 -25.08 16.94
C GLY A 675 18.28 -25.59 15.78
N ASN A 676 17.49 -26.62 16.03
CA ASN A 676 16.64 -27.30 15.06
C ASN A 676 15.48 -26.43 14.56
N ASN A 677 15.23 -26.59 13.26
CA ASN A 677 14.12 -26.07 12.49
C ASN A 677 12.83 -26.88 12.79
N MET A 678 11.66 -26.23 12.74
CA MET A 678 10.36 -26.81 13.11
C MET A 678 9.85 -27.86 12.10
N PHE A 679 10.51 -28.01 10.95
CA PHE A 679 10.14 -28.94 9.88
C PHE A 679 10.84 -30.32 9.96
N ASP A 680 11.80 -30.53 10.86
CA ASP A 680 12.54 -31.81 10.98
C ASP A 680 12.01 -32.75 12.08
N LEU A 681 10.94 -32.39 12.80
CA LEU A 681 10.46 -33.15 13.98
C LEU A 681 9.23 -34.05 13.73
N LEU A 682 8.80 -34.28 12.49
CA LEU A 682 7.61 -35.11 12.21
C LEU A 682 7.85 -36.22 11.16
N ARG A 683 9.08 -36.73 11.04
CA ARG A 683 9.38 -37.92 10.22
C ARG A 683 9.90 -39.14 10.98
N MET A 684 9.83 -39.14 12.30
CA MET A 684 10.07 -40.35 13.10
C MET A 684 9.06 -40.44 14.23
N GLU A 685 8.05 -41.30 14.02
CA GLU A 685 7.46 -42.27 14.94
C GLU A 685 5.98 -42.50 14.58
N GLY A 686 5.69 -43.72 14.10
CA GLY A 686 4.40 -44.42 14.26
C GLY A 686 3.16 -43.86 13.57
#